data_AF-A0A9W7FHD5-F1
#
_entry.id   AF-A0A9W7FHD5-F1
#
_cell.length_a   1.000
_cell.length_b   1.000
_cell.length_c   1.000
_cell.angle_alpha   90.00
_cell.angle_beta   90.00
_cell.angle_gamma   90.00
#
_symmetry.space_group_name_H-M   'P 1'
#
loop_
_entity.id
_entity.type
_entity.pdbx_description
1 polymer ?
#
loop_
_entity_poly.entity_id
_entity_poly.type
_entity_poly.pdbx_seq_one_letter_code
_entity_poly.pdbx_strand_id
1 'polypeptide(L)'
;MYGYMYGYTYGYMYGYIGGGEEDDGGEEGSDERSDERSDKGSDEKGRESDEDKEEREEEREEEREEEKEEEKEEKEDGQIVDMDKEEENNENCEMKENSDTKENEGGDEVDQGGDVDKGGEADKEEENEEQQQHAANDEEEEEQENSEEHKSGVYYEVDSSDSSSDSSPPQPSALFASTMAAATAHRSSGKLHHDAGSYPSAISSFELACDTVSEALLRSSPSGAGGGLTLEEIKGMVAEYSTCRLHGSLCCLKSGDYSKALESAEMATLKGRESSSSQPPPSSSSPSTATGTTTTTTGATTTGTTTGEPDSYLSEYARHVPVGILARAHFRMSKARYHLSDLPSAKEDARVAAFLGDEKGAEFYGRLIREEGGGGLGGGDSAGGGIELAKSVLSKALKSLSKPSTRRSIAGVCQRAEAGTVMGVAMMAGTEIKQEQAERIARVAKGVTEERLERAVVWSGRVGRAAKIAGKVGRIVKKVKWGVIWILLFAVSAESACARVMEDMVDDFVKDNFDVKLMEGTYFELAYHDYTQPRNLCGCERSVKVVHTDTEPPSIDDLFTLKCPAGANGKDQITHLKFNATDEPGRLDGLCSFFEPLSGNDVCPDYLIDVGTRTQGEPYPWLLEFQCVERKNGDLLFAGVNMYARDKSEETLKEMMDSAVAHGLGDFIDGGFPSGLKIVNHTECTYPDPDSFA
;
A
#
# COMPACT_ATOMS: atom_id res chain seq x y z
N MET A 1 20.47 0.45 -1.62
CA MET A 1 20.40 -0.52 -2.73
C MET A 1 21.06 -0.04 -4.03
N TYR A 2 20.87 1.21 -4.52
CA TYR A 2 21.39 1.67 -5.83
C TYR A 2 22.93 1.75 -5.96
N GLY A 3 23.65 1.97 -4.87
CA GLY A 3 25.13 2.00 -4.89
C GLY A 3 25.81 0.64 -4.99
N TYR A 4 25.11 -0.45 -4.63
CA TYR A 4 25.69 -1.80 -4.57
C TYR A 4 25.61 -2.55 -5.91
N MET A 5 24.62 -2.24 -6.76
CA MET A 5 24.51 -2.84 -8.10
C MET A 5 25.50 -2.25 -9.12
N TYR A 6 25.77 -0.93 -9.08
CA TYR A 6 26.70 -0.29 -10.03
C TYR A 6 28.15 -0.76 -9.90
N GLY A 7 28.56 -1.20 -8.70
CA GLY A 7 29.90 -1.75 -8.48
C GLY A 7 30.09 -3.16 -9.04
N TYR A 8 29.03 -3.95 -9.13
CA TYR A 8 29.10 -5.35 -9.60
C TYR A 8 28.96 -5.48 -11.13
N THR A 9 28.14 -4.64 -11.78
CA THR A 9 27.96 -4.65 -13.24
C THR A 9 29.21 -4.21 -14.01
N TYR A 10 29.97 -3.23 -13.50
CA TYR A 10 31.22 -2.81 -14.16
C TYR A 10 32.40 -3.76 -13.94
N GLY A 11 32.38 -4.57 -12.86
CA GLY A 11 33.46 -5.50 -12.54
C GLY A 11 33.48 -6.76 -13.41
N TYR A 12 32.31 -7.26 -13.81
CA TYR A 12 32.21 -8.53 -14.55
C TYR A 12 32.33 -8.38 -16.07
N MET A 13 31.94 -7.24 -16.66
CA MET A 13 32.07 -7.01 -18.11
C MET A 13 33.53 -6.82 -18.59
N TYR A 14 34.46 -6.44 -17.72
CA TYR A 14 35.86 -6.16 -18.08
C TYR A 14 36.85 -7.28 -17.74
N GLY A 15 36.39 -8.45 -17.27
CA GLY A 15 37.24 -9.52 -16.76
C GLY A 15 37.86 -10.48 -17.79
N TYR A 16 37.52 -10.40 -19.08
CA TYR A 16 37.89 -11.42 -20.06
C TYR A 16 38.52 -10.88 -21.36
N ILE A 17 39.45 -9.93 -21.25
CA ILE A 17 40.43 -9.67 -22.33
C ILE A 17 41.80 -9.44 -21.69
N GLY A 18 42.46 -10.53 -21.29
CA GLY A 18 43.87 -10.55 -20.89
C GLY A 18 44.68 -11.30 -21.94
N GLY A 19 45.57 -10.59 -22.62
CA GLY A 19 46.31 -11.04 -23.79
C GLY A 19 47.19 -12.28 -23.56
N GLY A 20 47.14 -13.19 -24.54
CA GLY A 20 48.18 -14.19 -24.74
C GLY A 20 49.31 -13.56 -25.54
N GLU A 21 50.43 -13.28 -24.86
CA GLU A 21 51.73 -13.07 -25.50
C GLU A 21 52.19 -14.40 -26.11
N GLU A 22 52.67 -14.31 -27.34
CA GLU A 22 53.38 -15.35 -28.06
C GLU A 22 54.68 -15.65 -27.30
N ASP A 23 54.92 -16.92 -26.94
CA ASP A 23 56.25 -17.37 -26.55
C ASP A 23 56.58 -18.69 -27.27
N ASP A 24 57.71 -18.61 -27.97
CA ASP A 24 58.32 -19.64 -28.79
C ASP A 24 58.89 -20.81 -27.97
N GLY A 25 58.79 -22.00 -28.54
CA GLY A 25 59.84 -23.02 -28.46
C GLY A 25 59.69 -24.10 -27.40
N GLY A 26 59.97 -25.35 -27.80
CA GLY A 26 60.20 -26.44 -26.85
C GLY A 26 59.99 -27.84 -27.40
N GLU A 27 61.03 -28.35 -28.04
CA GLU A 27 61.26 -29.73 -28.46
C GLU A 27 61.14 -30.81 -27.35
N GLU A 28 60.96 -32.06 -27.81
CA GLU A 28 61.25 -33.34 -27.13
C GLU A 28 60.41 -33.70 -25.88
N GLY A 29 59.96 -34.92 -25.62
CA GLY A 29 60.24 -36.23 -26.19
C GLY A 29 59.70 -37.31 -25.24
N SER A 30 59.25 -38.41 -25.84
CA SER A 30 59.43 -39.82 -25.44
C SER A 30 58.78 -40.43 -24.17
N ASP A 31 58.22 -41.63 -24.44
CA ASP A 31 58.32 -42.90 -23.71
C ASP A 31 57.41 -43.15 -22.49
N GLU A 32 56.43 -44.06 -22.65
CA GLU A 32 56.47 -45.47 -22.21
C GLU A 32 56.55 -45.63 -20.68
N ARG A 33 55.48 -46.16 -20.05
CA ARG A 33 55.48 -47.57 -19.60
C ARG A 33 54.21 -47.95 -18.84
N SER A 34 53.88 -49.21 -19.09
CA SER A 34 52.97 -50.11 -18.40
C SER A 34 53.21 -50.24 -16.89
N ASP A 35 52.20 -50.66 -16.14
CA ASP A 35 52.17 -52.03 -15.59
C ASP A 35 50.90 -52.33 -14.79
N GLU A 36 50.31 -53.46 -15.13
CA GLU A 36 49.33 -54.21 -14.33
C GLU A 36 49.96 -54.69 -13.01
N ARG A 37 49.20 -54.69 -11.91
CA ARG A 37 49.15 -55.86 -11.03
C ARG A 37 47.99 -55.86 -10.02
N SER A 38 47.22 -56.94 -10.13
CA SER A 38 46.43 -57.62 -9.12
C SER A 38 47.09 -57.73 -7.74
N ASP A 39 46.31 -57.67 -6.64
CA ASP A 39 45.93 -58.88 -5.89
C ASP A 39 44.94 -58.61 -4.73
N LYS A 40 44.30 -59.70 -4.31
CA LYS A 40 43.16 -59.89 -3.41
C LYS A 40 43.40 -59.53 -1.93
N GLY A 41 42.32 -59.28 -1.20
CA GLY A 41 42.31 -59.39 0.27
C GLY A 41 40.98 -59.01 0.91
N SER A 42 40.26 -60.02 1.39
CA SER A 42 39.01 -60.00 2.14
C SER A 42 39.05 -59.20 3.46
N ASP A 43 37.99 -58.47 3.78
CA ASP A 43 37.41 -58.45 5.13
C ASP A 43 35.96 -57.93 5.10
N GLU A 44 35.05 -58.83 5.46
CA GLU A 44 33.61 -58.65 5.52
C GLU A 44 33.25 -58.13 6.92
N LYS A 45 32.98 -56.82 7.04
CA LYS A 45 32.31 -56.23 8.21
C LYS A 45 31.28 -55.21 7.72
N GLY A 46 30.08 -55.35 8.28
CA GLY A 46 28.82 -54.76 7.83
C GLY A 46 28.93 -53.31 7.40
N ARG A 47 28.57 -53.09 6.14
CA ARG A 47 28.34 -51.77 5.54
C ARG A 47 26.84 -51.51 5.73
N GLU A 48 26.52 -50.80 6.80
CA GLU A 48 25.23 -50.09 6.93
C GLU A 48 25.19 -49.10 5.76
N SER A 49 24.12 -49.09 4.97
CA SER A 49 23.98 -48.22 3.80
C SER A 49 24.11 -46.77 4.24
N ASP A 50 24.77 -45.93 3.45
CA ASP A 50 24.80 -44.49 3.73
C ASP A 50 23.37 -43.90 3.75
N GLU A 51 22.41 -44.54 3.06
CA GLU A 51 20.97 -44.23 3.11
C GLU A 51 20.35 -44.46 4.50
N ASP A 52 20.66 -45.58 5.17
CA ASP A 52 20.13 -45.89 6.53
C ASP A 52 20.68 -44.92 7.59
N LYS A 53 21.79 -44.24 7.29
CA LYS A 53 22.39 -43.25 8.17
C LYS A 53 21.78 -41.87 7.99
N GLU A 54 21.38 -41.53 6.77
CA GLU A 54 20.70 -40.28 6.43
C GLU A 54 19.27 -40.27 7.00
N GLU A 55 18.52 -41.36 6.81
CA GLU A 55 17.14 -41.50 7.34
C GLU A 55 17.11 -41.41 8.88
N ARG A 56 18.17 -41.88 9.55
CA ARG A 56 18.31 -41.84 11.01
C ARG A 56 18.82 -40.50 11.55
N GLU A 57 19.44 -39.68 10.70
CA GLU A 57 19.76 -38.29 11.06
C GLU A 57 18.52 -37.40 10.89
N GLU A 58 17.69 -37.66 9.88
CA GLU A 58 16.41 -36.98 9.67
C GLU A 58 15.41 -37.22 10.82
N GLU A 59 15.21 -38.48 11.24
CA GLU A 59 14.36 -38.80 12.41
C GLU A 59 14.84 -38.12 13.70
N ARG A 60 16.16 -37.91 13.85
CA ARG A 60 16.73 -37.23 15.03
C ARG A 60 16.60 -35.72 14.99
N GLU A 61 16.51 -35.12 13.81
CA GLU A 61 16.20 -33.69 13.69
C GLU A 61 14.73 -33.43 13.97
N GLU A 62 13.83 -34.31 13.51
CA GLU A 62 12.39 -34.22 13.77
C GLU A 62 12.08 -34.34 15.28
N GLU A 63 12.68 -35.32 15.98
CA GLU A 63 12.55 -35.42 17.45
C GLU A 63 13.07 -34.19 18.21
N ARG A 64 14.11 -33.51 17.69
CA ARG A 64 14.64 -32.26 18.30
C ARG A 64 13.76 -31.05 18.04
N GLU A 65 13.01 -31.03 16.95
CA GLU A 65 12.05 -29.97 16.67
C GLU A 65 10.81 -30.12 17.56
N GLU A 66 10.31 -31.35 17.74
CA GLU A 66 9.19 -31.65 18.65
C GLU A 66 9.54 -31.29 20.12
N GLU A 67 10.73 -31.63 20.61
CA GLU A 67 11.16 -31.24 21.96
C GLU A 67 11.24 -29.72 22.16
N LYS A 68 11.61 -28.95 21.11
CA LYS A 68 11.65 -27.48 21.17
C LYS A 68 10.26 -26.86 21.16
N GLU A 69 9.29 -27.47 20.48
CA GLU A 69 7.91 -27.00 20.50
C GLU A 69 7.25 -27.27 21.87
N GLU A 70 7.48 -28.44 22.47
CA GLU A 70 6.98 -28.73 23.83
C GLU A 70 7.59 -27.78 24.88
N GLU A 71 8.88 -27.46 24.79
CA GLU A 71 9.53 -26.50 25.70
C GLU A 71 9.04 -25.05 25.52
N LYS A 72 8.47 -24.73 24.34
CA LYS A 72 7.88 -23.42 24.05
C LYS A 72 6.46 -23.32 24.61
N GLU A 73 5.65 -24.38 24.51
CA GLU A 73 4.31 -24.42 25.10
C GLU A 73 4.36 -24.36 26.64
N GLU A 74 5.33 -25.03 27.30
CA GLU A 74 5.47 -24.94 28.77
C GLU A 74 5.85 -23.53 29.26
N LYS A 75 6.54 -22.72 28.44
CA LYS A 75 6.91 -21.33 28.78
C LYS A 75 5.74 -20.36 28.63
N GLU A 76 4.83 -20.59 27.69
CA GLU A 76 3.66 -19.72 27.50
C GLU A 76 2.59 -19.93 28.59
N ASP A 77 2.43 -21.16 29.09
CA ASP A 77 1.47 -21.45 30.17
C ASP A 77 1.92 -20.93 31.55
N GLY A 78 3.22 -20.68 31.74
CA GLY A 78 3.78 -20.12 32.98
C GLY A 78 3.47 -18.64 33.21
N GLN A 79 3.09 -17.89 32.17
CA GLN A 79 2.94 -16.42 32.23
C GLN A 79 1.51 -15.94 32.56
N ILE A 80 0.54 -16.85 32.67
CA ILE A 80 -0.90 -16.52 32.81
C ILE A 80 -1.38 -16.50 34.29
N VAL A 81 -0.53 -16.83 35.28
CA VAL A 81 -0.99 -17.08 36.67
C VAL A 81 -0.98 -15.84 37.59
N ASP A 82 -0.40 -14.69 37.19
CA ASP A 82 -0.19 -13.56 38.12
C ASP A 82 -1.09 -12.32 37.91
N MET A 83 -2.18 -12.40 37.13
CA MET A 83 -3.05 -11.22 36.84
C MET A 83 -4.35 -11.09 37.67
N ASP A 84 -4.63 -11.94 38.65
CA ASP A 84 -5.94 -11.97 39.35
C ASP A 84 -5.92 -11.51 40.83
N LYS A 85 -5.07 -10.55 41.19
CA LYS A 85 -5.16 -9.88 42.50
C LYS A 85 -4.79 -8.40 42.40
N GLU A 86 -5.78 -7.54 42.14
CA GLU A 86 -5.84 -6.16 42.66
C GLU A 86 -7.06 -5.43 42.05
N GLU A 87 -8.25 -5.62 42.64
CA GLU A 87 -9.44 -4.85 42.27
C GLU A 87 -10.39 -4.68 43.48
N GLU A 88 -9.89 -4.13 44.58
CA GLU A 88 -10.73 -3.58 45.67
C GLU A 88 -9.99 -2.40 46.31
N ASN A 89 -10.22 -1.17 45.84
CA ASN A 89 -10.22 0.10 46.60
C ASN A 89 -10.07 1.32 45.67
N ASN A 90 -11.17 1.92 45.18
CA ASN A 90 -11.22 3.38 45.02
C ASN A 90 -12.66 3.91 44.82
N GLU A 91 -13.32 4.29 45.91
CA GLU A 91 -14.48 5.19 45.91
C GLU A 91 -14.24 6.28 46.96
N ASN A 92 -13.73 7.45 46.57
CA ASN A 92 -14.11 8.75 47.13
C ASN A 92 -13.31 9.90 46.48
N CYS A 93 -14.00 10.85 45.86
CA CYS A 93 -14.10 12.24 46.36
C CYS A 93 -14.61 13.20 45.27
N GLU A 94 -15.78 13.76 45.56
CA GLU A 94 -16.37 14.93 44.90
C GLU A 94 -15.63 16.24 45.24
N MET A 95 -15.64 17.13 44.26
CA MET A 95 -15.80 18.60 44.29
C MET A 95 -15.26 19.42 45.48
N LYS A 96 -14.45 20.45 45.15
CA LYS A 96 -14.85 21.85 45.38
C LYS A 96 -13.97 22.87 44.66
N GLU A 97 -14.65 23.91 44.17
CA GLU A 97 -14.15 25.12 43.53
C GLU A 97 -13.53 26.14 44.52
N ASN A 98 -12.73 27.03 43.92
CA ASN A 98 -12.62 28.48 44.12
C ASN A 98 -11.68 29.11 45.17
N SER A 99 -10.75 29.88 44.59
CA SER A 99 -10.47 31.32 44.79
C SER A 99 -9.85 31.86 46.08
N ASP A 100 -8.79 32.64 45.82
CA ASP A 100 -8.42 33.92 46.40
C ASP A 100 -7.78 34.03 47.81
N THR A 101 -6.47 34.30 47.74
CA THR A 101 -5.84 35.59 48.08
C THR A 101 -6.02 36.20 49.50
N LYS A 102 -4.87 36.22 50.20
CA LYS A 102 -4.31 37.29 51.07
C LYS A 102 -4.63 37.36 52.58
N GLU A 103 -3.51 37.57 53.27
CA GLU A 103 -3.25 38.49 54.39
C GLU A 103 -3.55 38.03 55.84
N ASN A 104 -2.45 37.69 56.51
CA ASN A 104 -1.86 38.47 57.61
C ASN A 104 -2.16 38.06 59.08
N GLU A 105 -1.07 38.13 59.84
CA GLU A 105 -0.93 38.31 61.31
C GLU A 105 -1.39 37.23 62.31
N GLY A 106 -0.38 36.65 62.98
CA GLY A 106 -0.21 36.87 64.42
C GLY A 106 -0.44 35.67 65.36
N GLY A 107 0.54 35.41 66.23
CA GLY A 107 0.29 35.00 67.62
C GLY A 107 0.81 33.64 68.08
N ASP A 108 1.95 33.69 68.77
CA ASP A 108 2.26 33.09 70.08
C ASP A 108 2.16 31.57 70.36
N GLU A 109 3.37 31.05 70.65
CA GLU A 109 3.78 30.35 71.89
C GLU A 109 3.42 28.86 72.18
N VAL A 110 4.52 28.11 72.44
CA VAL A 110 4.74 27.08 73.48
C VAL A 110 4.57 25.60 73.11
N ASP A 111 5.75 24.99 72.85
CA ASP A 111 6.41 23.90 73.61
C ASP A 111 5.99 22.41 73.47
N GLN A 112 7.04 21.58 73.57
CA GLN A 112 7.13 20.10 73.59
C GLN A 112 7.05 19.43 72.21
N GLY A 113 8.06 18.72 71.69
CA GLY A 113 9.20 18.03 72.29
C GLY A 113 9.25 16.64 71.66
N GLY A 114 10.42 16.19 71.17
CA GLY A 114 10.59 14.79 70.73
C GLY A 114 11.56 14.58 69.59
N ASP A 115 12.76 14.14 69.96
CA ASP A 115 13.83 13.59 69.12
C ASP A 115 13.41 12.35 68.29
N VAL A 116 14.29 12.04 67.33
CA VAL A 116 14.71 10.71 66.80
C VAL A 116 14.46 10.49 65.30
N ASP A 117 15.44 10.95 64.51
CA ASP A 117 16.44 10.16 63.77
C ASP A 117 16.02 8.99 62.83
N LYS A 118 16.67 9.00 61.65
CA LYS A 118 16.77 7.98 60.57
C LYS A 118 15.62 7.95 59.56
N GLY A 119 15.83 7.97 58.24
CA GLY A 119 17.02 7.88 57.40
C GLY A 119 16.62 7.39 56.00
N GLY A 120 17.39 7.73 54.97
CA GLY A 120 17.34 7.18 53.60
C GLY A 120 16.46 7.99 52.64
N GLU A 121 17.01 8.81 51.73
CA GLU A 121 17.54 8.42 50.39
C GLU A 121 16.42 7.88 49.49
N ALA A 122 15.93 8.70 48.54
CA ALA A 122 16.39 8.75 47.14
C ALA A 122 15.91 7.49 46.37
N ASP A 123 15.26 7.51 45.21
CA ASP A 123 15.15 8.45 44.10
C ASP A 123 14.10 7.86 43.12
N LYS A 124 13.61 8.70 42.18
CA LYS A 124 12.95 8.35 40.89
C LYS A 124 11.46 8.00 40.91
N GLU A 125 10.64 9.04 40.78
CA GLU A 125 9.41 8.99 39.99
C GLU A 125 9.73 9.54 38.59
N GLU A 126 9.56 8.73 37.56
CA GLU A 126 9.33 9.19 36.19
C GLU A 126 8.49 8.15 35.44
N GLU A 127 7.48 8.67 34.73
CA GLU A 127 6.73 8.10 33.60
C GLU A 127 5.78 6.91 33.83
N ASN A 128 4.47 7.19 33.74
CA ASN A 128 3.60 6.45 32.81
C ASN A 128 2.30 7.22 32.50
N GLU A 129 2.26 7.94 31.38
CA GLU A 129 1.03 8.32 30.68
C GLU A 129 1.08 7.69 29.30
N GLU A 130 0.38 6.57 29.09
CA GLU A 130 -0.01 6.13 27.75
C GLU A 130 -1.08 5.02 27.85
N GLN A 131 -2.33 5.34 27.47
CA GLN A 131 -3.30 4.37 26.95
C GLN A 131 -4.51 5.08 26.35
N GLN A 132 -4.38 5.48 25.07
CA GLN A 132 -5.52 5.75 24.19
C GLN A 132 -5.15 5.61 22.70
N GLN A 133 -4.68 4.44 22.26
CA GLN A 133 -4.51 4.11 20.84
C GLN A 133 -4.79 2.64 20.58
N HIS A 134 -6.01 2.32 20.11
CA HIS A 134 -6.32 1.06 19.43
C HIS A 134 -7.48 1.32 18.46
N ALA A 135 -7.19 2.06 17.36
CA ALA A 135 -8.10 2.20 16.23
C ALA A 135 -7.46 2.69 14.90
N ALA A 136 -6.12 2.78 14.77
CA ALA A 136 -5.49 3.51 13.65
C ALA A 136 -4.42 2.76 12.83
N ASN A 137 -4.22 1.45 13.01
CA ASN A 137 -3.06 0.75 12.43
C ASN A 137 -3.25 0.12 11.04
N ASP A 138 -4.41 0.28 10.39
CA ASP A 138 -4.68 -0.34 9.07
C ASP A 138 -4.29 0.56 7.86
N GLU A 139 -3.59 1.68 8.06
CA GLU A 139 -3.31 2.68 7.00
C GLU A 139 -1.89 2.66 6.42
N GLU A 140 -0.95 1.85 6.95
CA GLU A 140 0.48 1.95 6.60
C GLU A 140 0.95 1.12 5.40
N GLU A 141 0.18 0.15 4.90
CA GLU A 141 0.70 -0.84 3.94
C GLU A 141 0.81 -0.40 2.46
N GLU A 142 0.26 0.74 2.04
CA GLU A 142 0.34 1.18 0.61
C GLU A 142 1.27 2.38 0.34
N GLU A 143 1.73 3.10 1.36
CA GLU A 143 2.63 4.27 1.14
C GLU A 143 4.13 3.91 1.27
N GLN A 144 4.46 2.65 1.54
CA GLN A 144 5.85 2.16 1.64
C GLN A 144 6.52 1.82 0.28
N GLU A 145 5.78 1.70 -0.82
CA GLU A 145 6.38 1.34 -2.12
C GLU A 145 7.13 2.46 -2.87
N ASN A 146 7.27 3.67 -2.29
CA ASN A 146 7.91 4.77 -3.02
C ASN A 146 8.94 5.61 -2.24
N SER A 147 9.52 5.08 -1.15
CA SER A 147 10.70 5.74 -0.56
C SER A 147 11.54 4.81 0.30
N GLU A 148 12.54 4.17 -0.31
CA GLU A 148 13.77 3.85 0.41
C GLU A 148 14.99 4.47 -0.28
N GLU A 149 15.78 5.17 0.53
CA GLU A 149 17.17 5.56 0.32
C GLU A 149 17.47 6.93 -0.34
N HIS A 150 17.39 8.01 0.45
CA HIS A 150 18.34 9.13 0.35
C HIS A 150 18.93 9.44 1.72
N LYS A 151 20.10 8.85 2.01
CA LYS A 151 20.91 9.16 3.19
C LYS A 151 22.23 9.81 2.76
N SER A 152 22.17 11.08 2.39
CA SER A 152 23.29 12.02 2.52
C SER A 152 22.74 13.46 2.40
N GLY A 153 22.57 14.13 3.54
CA GLY A 153 22.21 15.54 3.57
C GLY A 153 23.36 16.40 3.04
N VAL A 154 23.20 16.96 1.85
CA VAL A 154 23.99 18.11 1.39
C VAL A 154 23.16 19.34 1.73
N TYR A 155 23.55 20.05 2.78
CA TYR A 155 23.04 21.39 3.06
C TYR A 155 23.51 22.32 1.94
N TYR A 156 22.58 22.88 1.17
CA TYR A 156 22.87 24.04 0.34
C TYR A 156 22.76 25.28 1.22
N GLU A 157 23.90 25.79 1.69
CA GLU A 157 23.97 27.17 2.17
C GLU A 157 23.82 28.08 0.94
N VAL A 158 22.69 28.81 0.88
CA VAL A 158 22.45 29.82 -0.15
C VAL A 158 23.27 31.05 0.22
N ASP A 159 24.50 31.12 -0.28
CA ASP A 159 25.36 32.30 -0.17
C ASP A 159 24.73 33.47 -0.96
N SER A 160 24.16 34.41 -0.21
CA SER A 160 23.70 35.71 -0.74
C SER A 160 24.90 36.64 -0.92
N SER A 161 25.62 36.48 -2.02
CA SER A 161 26.59 37.47 -2.49
C SER A 161 25.96 38.38 -3.54
N ASP A 162 25.69 39.62 -3.14
CA ASP A 162 25.28 40.75 -3.99
C ASP A 162 26.29 40.97 -5.13
N SER A 163 26.01 40.43 -6.32
CA SER A 163 26.66 40.84 -7.56
C SER A 163 25.64 41.45 -8.51
N SER A 164 25.66 42.78 -8.61
CA SER A 164 24.85 43.56 -9.54
C SER A 164 25.30 43.29 -10.98
N SER A 165 24.61 42.40 -11.70
CA SER A 165 24.79 42.20 -13.14
C SER A 165 23.48 41.85 -13.82
N ASP A 166 23.04 42.76 -14.69
CA ASP A 166 22.13 42.58 -15.84
C ASP A 166 21.08 41.47 -15.71
N SER A 167 20.02 41.76 -14.96
CA SER A 167 18.90 40.85 -14.66
C SER A 167 17.96 40.70 -15.85
N SER A 168 18.36 39.91 -16.84
CA SER A 168 17.38 39.32 -17.75
C SER A 168 16.47 38.40 -16.92
N PRO A 169 15.13 38.49 -17.03
CA PRO A 169 14.23 37.62 -16.28
C PRO A 169 14.58 36.15 -16.56
N PRO A 170 14.59 35.28 -15.52
CA PRO A 170 14.88 33.87 -15.70
C PRO A 170 13.94 33.25 -16.74
N GLN A 171 14.49 32.36 -17.57
CA GLN A 171 13.68 31.62 -18.54
C GLN A 171 12.55 30.86 -17.82
N PRO A 172 11.33 30.78 -18.38
CA PRO A 172 10.17 30.16 -17.74
C PRO A 172 10.43 28.74 -17.21
N SER A 173 11.18 27.93 -17.96
CA SER A 173 11.57 26.56 -17.57
C SER A 173 12.48 26.52 -16.34
N ALA A 174 13.34 27.51 -16.15
CA ALA A 174 14.20 27.61 -14.96
C ALA A 174 13.38 27.97 -13.71
N LEU A 175 12.35 28.82 -13.86
CA LEU A 175 11.42 29.15 -12.79
C LEU A 175 10.63 27.90 -12.36
N PHE A 176 10.12 27.13 -13.33
CA PHE A 176 9.41 25.88 -13.06
C PHE A 176 10.30 24.89 -12.29
N ALA A 177 11.49 24.58 -12.82
CA ALA A 177 12.41 23.64 -12.18
C ALA A 177 12.78 24.07 -10.76
N SER A 178 13.07 25.36 -10.54
CA SER A 178 13.38 25.90 -9.22
C SER A 178 12.20 25.81 -8.25
N THR A 179 10.98 26.07 -8.72
CA THR A 179 9.77 26.02 -7.90
C THR A 179 9.47 24.58 -7.48
N MET A 180 9.52 23.64 -8.42
CA MET A 180 9.27 22.22 -8.15
C MET A 180 10.31 21.62 -7.20
N ALA A 181 11.59 22.01 -7.33
CA ALA A 181 12.63 21.60 -6.40
C ALA A 181 12.36 22.10 -4.98
N ALA A 182 11.96 23.37 -4.81
CA ALA A 182 11.63 23.95 -3.50
C ALA A 182 10.38 23.30 -2.88
N ALA A 183 9.31 23.11 -3.66
CA ALA A 183 8.10 22.43 -3.21
C ALA A 183 8.39 20.98 -2.78
N THR A 184 9.19 20.25 -3.56
CA THR A 184 9.61 18.88 -3.24
C THR A 184 10.41 18.82 -1.93
N ALA A 185 11.29 19.80 -1.68
CA ALA A 185 12.04 19.88 -0.43
C ALA A 185 11.14 20.14 0.79
N HIS A 186 10.12 20.99 0.64
CA HIS A 186 9.13 21.20 1.71
C HIS A 186 8.25 19.96 1.92
N ARG A 187 7.84 19.28 0.85
CA ARG A 187 7.08 18.03 0.93
C ARG A 187 7.87 16.92 1.62
N SER A 188 9.16 16.76 1.30
CA SER A 188 10.01 15.76 1.96
C SER A 188 10.20 16.07 3.46
N SER A 189 10.37 17.33 3.83
CA SER A 189 10.36 17.77 5.23
C SER A 189 9.02 17.45 5.93
N GLY A 190 7.90 17.67 5.25
CA GLY A 190 6.57 17.32 5.75
C GLY A 190 6.41 15.82 6.00
N LYS A 191 6.94 14.98 5.09
CA LYS A 191 6.95 13.52 5.27
C LYS A 191 7.78 13.11 6.50
N LEU A 192 8.98 13.67 6.67
CA LEU A 192 9.80 13.40 7.86
C LEU A 192 9.06 13.72 9.18
N HIS A 193 8.32 14.82 9.22
CA HIS A 193 7.50 15.16 10.38
C HIS A 193 6.28 14.25 10.56
N HIS A 194 5.66 13.79 9.46
CA HIS A 194 4.56 12.84 9.49
C HIS A 194 5.00 11.51 10.08
N ASP A 195 6.12 10.97 9.59
CA ASP A 195 6.69 9.69 10.02
C ASP A 195 7.14 9.76 11.49
N ALA A 196 7.55 10.94 11.97
CA ALA A 196 7.86 11.19 13.37
C ALA A 196 6.62 11.42 14.27
N GLY A 197 5.40 11.33 13.74
CA GLY A 197 4.16 11.60 14.46
C GLY A 197 3.91 13.08 14.80
N SER A 198 4.76 14.00 14.31
CA SER A 198 4.66 15.45 14.56
C SER A 198 3.73 16.12 13.55
N TYR A 199 2.44 15.77 13.59
CA TYR A 199 1.46 16.22 12.60
C TYR A 199 1.36 17.74 12.40
N PRO A 200 1.42 18.61 13.44
CA PRO A 200 1.39 20.06 13.23
C PRO A 200 2.55 20.58 12.38
N SER A 201 3.77 20.06 12.60
CA SER A 201 4.96 20.41 11.81
C SER A 201 4.88 19.88 10.38
N ALA A 202 4.31 18.67 10.21
CA ALA A 202 4.07 18.09 8.91
C ALA A 202 3.09 18.94 8.09
N ILE A 203 1.96 19.33 8.68
CA ILE A 203 0.94 20.20 8.07
C ILE A 203 1.59 21.51 7.61
N SER A 204 2.33 22.20 8.48
CA SER A 204 2.99 23.46 8.14
C SER A 204 3.99 23.32 6.99
N SER A 205 4.71 22.21 6.91
CA SER A 205 5.66 21.94 5.81
C SER A 205 4.92 21.67 4.49
N PHE A 206 3.83 20.90 4.52
CA PHE A 206 3.00 20.67 3.33
C PHE A 206 2.29 21.95 2.85
N GLU A 207 1.84 22.81 3.77
CA GLU A 207 1.27 24.12 3.42
C GLU A 207 2.31 25.02 2.72
N LEU A 208 3.54 25.07 3.24
CA LEU A 208 4.62 25.83 2.61
C LEU A 208 4.98 25.31 1.21
N ALA A 209 4.93 23.99 1.01
CA ALA A 209 5.07 23.38 -0.32
C ALA A 209 3.92 23.83 -1.26
N CYS A 210 2.67 23.80 -0.79
CA CYS A 210 1.51 24.25 -1.55
C CYS A 210 1.61 25.72 -1.94
N ASP A 211 2.00 26.59 -1.01
CA ASP A 211 2.11 28.03 -1.21
C ASP A 211 3.18 28.35 -2.27
N THR A 212 4.31 27.64 -2.22
CA THR A 212 5.39 27.75 -3.21
C THR A 212 4.88 27.45 -4.63
N VAL A 213 4.12 26.36 -4.79
CA VAL A 213 3.55 25.98 -6.10
C VAL A 213 2.44 26.93 -6.54
N SER A 214 1.55 27.33 -5.62
CA SER A 214 0.43 28.23 -5.87
C SER A 214 0.89 29.61 -6.35
N GLU A 215 1.91 30.19 -5.71
CA GLU A 215 2.47 31.47 -6.13
C GLU A 215 3.00 31.43 -7.56
N ALA A 216 3.66 30.33 -7.94
CA ALA A 216 4.18 30.17 -9.28
C ALA A 216 3.06 29.96 -10.32
N LEU A 217 2.00 29.21 -9.99
CA LEU A 217 0.80 29.06 -10.83
C LEU A 217 0.05 30.39 -11.05
N LEU A 218 0.03 31.26 -10.05
CA LEU A 218 -0.56 32.60 -10.16
C LEU A 218 0.29 33.53 -11.04
N ARG A 219 1.63 33.39 -11.00
CA ARG A 219 2.54 34.16 -11.85
C ARG A 219 2.51 33.70 -13.30
N SER A 220 2.16 32.43 -13.57
CA SER A 220 2.15 31.85 -14.92
C SER A 220 0.88 32.12 -15.73
N SER A 221 0.11 33.16 -15.40
CA SER A 221 -1.20 33.41 -16.03
C SER A 221 -1.11 33.39 -17.57
N PRO A 222 -1.95 32.59 -18.26
CA PRO A 222 -1.88 32.35 -19.71
C PRO A 222 -2.19 33.59 -20.58
N SER A 223 -2.53 34.72 -19.98
CA SER A 223 -2.95 35.95 -20.67
C SER A 223 -1.80 36.91 -21.02
N GLY A 224 -0.56 36.63 -20.59
CA GLY A 224 0.61 37.48 -20.85
C GLY A 224 1.40 37.07 -22.10
N ALA A 225 1.73 38.02 -22.97
CA ALA A 225 2.56 37.82 -24.17
C ALA A 225 4.05 37.48 -23.91
N GLY A 226 4.41 37.04 -22.70
CA GLY A 226 5.75 36.60 -22.31
C GLY A 226 5.70 35.12 -21.95
N GLY A 227 6.58 34.31 -22.54
CA GLY A 227 6.57 32.84 -22.50
C GLY A 227 6.01 32.25 -21.20
N GLY A 228 4.76 31.80 -21.24
CA GLY A 228 4.11 31.12 -20.13
C GLY A 228 4.67 29.71 -19.94
N LEU A 229 4.28 29.09 -18.83
CA LEU A 229 4.51 27.67 -18.62
C LEU A 229 3.82 26.85 -19.73
N THR A 230 4.47 25.78 -20.14
CA THR A 230 3.87 24.78 -21.02
C THR A 230 2.74 24.06 -20.28
N LEU A 231 1.81 23.46 -21.04
CA LEU A 231 0.70 22.70 -20.45
C LEU A 231 1.19 21.55 -19.54
N GLU A 232 2.29 20.89 -19.91
CA GLU A 232 2.88 19.80 -19.11
C GLU A 232 3.49 20.31 -17.81
N GLU A 233 4.16 21.47 -17.82
CA GLU A 233 4.63 22.13 -16.60
C GLU A 233 3.45 22.50 -15.68
N ILE A 234 2.35 23.04 -16.25
CA ILE A 234 1.13 23.34 -15.47
C ILE A 234 0.55 22.08 -14.84
N LYS A 235 0.42 20.97 -15.60
CA LYS A 235 -0.06 19.69 -15.07
C LYS A 235 0.83 19.18 -13.95
N GLY A 236 2.16 19.26 -14.10
CA GLY A 236 3.13 18.86 -13.09
C GLY A 236 2.98 19.67 -11.79
N MET A 237 2.80 20.99 -11.89
CA MET A 237 2.55 21.86 -10.73
C MET A 237 1.22 21.55 -10.06
N VAL A 238 0.15 21.34 -10.83
CA VAL A 238 -1.17 21.00 -10.28
C VAL A 238 -1.12 19.67 -9.53
N ALA A 239 -0.44 18.66 -10.07
CA ALA A 239 -0.27 17.37 -9.41
C ALA A 239 0.51 17.50 -8.09
N GLU A 240 1.59 18.27 -8.04
CA GLU A 240 2.38 18.49 -6.82
C GLU A 240 1.60 19.26 -5.76
N TYR A 241 0.90 20.33 -6.15
CA TYR A 241 0.03 21.11 -5.27
C TYR A 241 -1.04 20.22 -4.61
N SER A 242 -1.78 19.46 -5.42
CA SER A 242 -2.85 18.60 -4.92
C SER A 242 -2.31 17.46 -4.04
N THR A 243 -1.12 16.91 -4.36
CA THR A 243 -0.45 15.90 -3.53
C THR A 243 -0.06 16.45 -2.16
N CYS A 244 0.47 17.67 -2.10
CA CYS A 244 0.79 18.32 -0.81
C CYS A 244 -0.47 18.57 0.03
N ARG A 245 -1.56 19.04 -0.60
CA ARG A 245 -2.86 19.23 0.08
C ARG A 245 -3.48 17.93 0.58
N LEU A 246 -3.32 16.84 -0.17
CA LEU A 246 -3.69 15.51 0.31
C LEU A 246 -2.89 15.17 1.58
N HIS A 247 -1.56 15.19 1.57
CA HIS A 247 -0.77 14.84 2.76
C HIS A 247 -1.13 15.70 3.98
N GLY A 248 -1.36 17.00 3.78
CA GLY A 248 -1.89 17.89 4.82
C GLY A 248 -3.22 17.40 5.39
N SER A 249 -4.16 16.98 4.53
CA SER A 249 -5.45 16.40 4.95
C SER A 249 -5.28 15.13 5.78
N LEU A 250 -4.36 14.23 5.41
CA LEU A 250 -4.08 13.01 6.17
C LEU A 250 -3.53 13.33 7.57
N CYS A 251 -2.60 14.28 7.66
CA CYS A 251 -2.08 14.71 8.96
C CYS A 251 -3.18 15.29 9.86
N CYS A 252 -4.09 16.09 9.29
CA CYS A 252 -5.25 16.61 10.02
C CYS A 252 -6.22 15.49 10.47
N LEU A 253 -6.43 14.45 9.65
CA LEU A 253 -7.22 13.28 10.06
C LEU A 253 -6.57 12.56 11.25
N LYS A 254 -5.26 12.28 11.16
CA LYS A 254 -4.51 11.62 12.24
C LYS A 254 -4.44 12.45 13.53
N SER A 255 -4.43 13.78 13.42
CA SER A 255 -4.49 14.68 14.59
C SER A 255 -5.90 14.93 15.13
N GLY A 256 -6.94 14.37 14.52
CA GLY A 256 -8.34 14.57 14.90
C GLY A 256 -8.93 15.93 14.52
N ASP A 257 -8.25 16.76 13.72
CA ASP A 257 -8.77 18.05 13.22
C ASP A 257 -9.54 17.83 11.91
N TYR A 258 -10.71 17.19 12.02
CA TYR A 258 -11.51 16.79 10.85
C TYR A 258 -11.99 17.97 10.01
N SER A 259 -12.15 19.16 10.59
CA SER A 259 -12.56 20.36 9.84
C SER A 259 -11.44 20.80 8.89
N LYS A 260 -10.19 20.86 9.37
CA LYS A 260 -9.05 21.18 8.49
C LYS A 260 -8.72 20.06 7.53
N ALA A 261 -8.95 18.80 7.92
CA ALA A 261 -8.81 17.67 7.01
C ALA A 261 -9.74 17.81 5.80
N LEU A 262 -11.00 18.18 6.04
CA LEU A 262 -11.98 18.44 4.99
C LEU A 262 -11.54 19.61 4.10
N GLU A 263 -11.16 20.74 4.70
CA GLU A 263 -10.71 21.93 3.96
C GLU A 263 -9.50 21.63 3.06
N SER A 264 -8.49 20.94 3.61
CA SER A 264 -7.28 20.57 2.85
C SER A 264 -7.60 19.59 1.72
N ALA A 265 -8.50 18.63 1.92
CA ALA A 265 -8.92 17.71 0.87
C ALA A 265 -9.73 18.42 -0.23
N GLU A 266 -10.62 19.36 0.14
CA GLU A 266 -11.36 20.18 -0.82
C GLU A 266 -10.41 21.03 -1.67
N MET A 267 -9.41 21.66 -1.04
CA MET A 267 -8.36 22.41 -1.75
C MET A 267 -7.57 21.55 -2.76
N ALA A 268 -7.32 20.27 -2.46
CA ALA A 268 -6.64 19.36 -3.38
C ALA A 268 -7.40 19.16 -4.70
N THR A 269 -8.71 19.37 -4.72
CA THR A 269 -9.54 19.24 -5.94
C THR A 269 -9.51 20.48 -6.84
N LEU A 270 -8.98 21.60 -6.33
CA LEU A 270 -9.02 22.93 -6.98
C LEU A 270 -10.43 23.41 -7.39
N LYS A 271 -11.49 22.71 -6.97
CA LYS A 271 -12.86 23.23 -7.06
C LYS A 271 -12.96 24.31 -6.00
N GLY A 272 -12.82 25.56 -6.43
CA GLY A 272 -13.03 26.71 -5.56
C GLY A 272 -14.33 26.53 -4.78
N ARG A 273 -14.33 26.94 -3.51
CA ARG A 273 -15.50 26.86 -2.65
C ARG A 273 -16.61 27.67 -3.32
N GLU A 274 -17.49 27.01 -4.06
CA GLU A 274 -18.71 27.63 -4.57
C GLU A 274 -19.44 28.14 -3.33
N SER A 275 -19.34 29.45 -3.07
CA SER A 275 -19.88 30.02 -1.86
C SER A 275 -21.39 29.76 -1.90
N SER A 276 -21.83 28.76 -1.14
CA SER A 276 -23.24 28.44 -0.95
C SER A 276 -23.86 29.50 -0.03
N SER A 277 -23.75 30.76 -0.42
CA SER A 277 -24.49 31.87 0.15
C SER A 277 -25.89 31.87 -0.47
N SER A 278 -26.64 30.81 -0.21
CA SER A 278 -28.10 30.84 -0.37
C SER A 278 -28.69 31.31 0.96
N GLN A 279 -28.44 32.57 1.33
CA GLN A 279 -29.30 33.23 2.31
C GLN A 279 -30.66 33.44 1.62
N PRO A 280 -31.78 32.93 2.17
CA PRO A 280 -33.09 33.16 1.58
C PRO A 280 -33.36 34.67 1.56
N PRO A 281 -33.93 35.23 0.47
CA PRO A 281 -34.11 36.66 0.34
C PRO A 281 -34.95 37.20 1.51
N PRO A 282 -34.54 38.30 2.16
CA PRO A 282 -35.35 38.89 3.20
C PRO A 282 -36.69 39.36 2.59
N SER A 283 -37.77 38.72 3.03
CA SER A 283 -39.13 39.14 2.72
C SER A 283 -39.38 40.51 3.36
N SER A 284 -39.43 41.57 2.55
CA SER A 284 -40.01 42.84 3.00
C SER A 284 -41.05 43.35 2.00
N SER A 285 -42.26 43.37 2.52
CA SER A 285 -43.47 43.94 1.96
C SER A 285 -43.48 45.48 2.07
N SER A 286 -44.00 46.10 1.01
CA SER A 286 -44.85 47.31 1.02
C SER A 286 -44.23 48.71 0.84
N PRO A 287 -45.01 49.66 0.26
CA PRO A 287 -44.53 50.63 -0.72
C PRO A 287 -44.71 52.10 -0.30
N SER A 288 -44.39 53.00 -1.25
CA SER A 288 -44.67 54.47 -1.28
C SER A 288 -43.53 55.32 -0.65
N THR A 289 -43.18 56.52 -1.10
CA THR A 289 -43.74 57.50 -2.05
C THR A 289 -42.59 58.36 -2.58
N ALA A 290 -42.73 58.86 -3.82
CA ALA A 290 -41.89 59.87 -4.44
C ALA A 290 -41.72 61.15 -3.59
N THR A 291 -40.59 61.85 -3.73
CA THR A 291 -40.47 63.26 -4.19
C THR A 291 -38.98 63.58 -4.34
N GLY A 292 -38.63 64.27 -5.43
CA GLY A 292 -37.25 64.42 -5.91
C GLY A 292 -36.37 65.42 -5.15
N THR A 293 -35.15 65.60 -5.65
CA THR A 293 -34.55 66.91 -5.99
C THR A 293 -33.18 66.65 -6.63
N THR A 294 -33.01 67.27 -7.79
CA THR A 294 -31.83 67.35 -8.63
C THR A 294 -30.73 68.14 -7.93
N THR A 295 -29.54 67.54 -7.73
CA THR A 295 -28.31 68.31 -7.53
C THR A 295 -27.16 67.66 -8.28
N THR A 296 -26.76 68.33 -9.36
CA THR A 296 -25.56 68.10 -10.14
C THR A 296 -24.33 68.30 -9.24
N THR A 297 -23.48 67.28 -9.11
CA THR A 297 -22.11 67.45 -8.59
C THR A 297 -21.17 66.63 -9.46
N THR A 298 -20.44 67.36 -10.28
CA THR A 298 -19.19 66.97 -10.94
C THR A 298 -18.16 66.50 -9.93
N GLY A 299 -17.57 65.33 -10.13
CA GLY A 299 -16.39 64.91 -9.36
C GLY A 299 -15.98 63.46 -9.60
N ALA A 300 -14.78 63.29 -10.15
CA ALA A 300 -13.92 62.11 -10.12
C ALA A 300 -14.44 60.80 -10.76
N THR A 301 -13.97 60.55 -11.98
CA THR A 301 -13.82 59.20 -12.52
C THR A 301 -12.75 58.48 -11.69
N THR A 302 -13.19 57.79 -10.63
CA THR A 302 -12.38 56.76 -9.99
C THR A 302 -12.49 55.52 -10.89
N THR A 303 -11.41 55.22 -11.62
CA THR A 303 -11.19 53.88 -12.18
C THR A 303 -11.17 52.89 -11.02
N GLY A 304 -12.32 52.32 -10.70
CA GLY A 304 -12.41 51.18 -9.80
C GLY A 304 -11.72 50.01 -10.48
N THR A 305 -10.47 49.77 -10.13
CA THR A 305 -9.82 48.49 -10.33
C THR A 305 -10.67 47.46 -9.60
N THR A 306 -11.52 46.77 -10.35
CA THR A 306 -12.22 45.58 -9.87
C THR A 306 -11.10 44.57 -9.62
N THR A 307 -10.68 44.43 -8.36
CA THR A 307 -9.90 43.29 -7.91
C THR A 307 -10.76 42.06 -8.14
N GLY A 308 -10.66 41.47 -9.33
CA GLY A 308 -11.28 40.18 -9.62
C GLY A 308 -10.84 39.20 -8.55
N GLU A 309 -11.79 38.49 -7.95
CA GLU A 309 -11.48 37.51 -6.91
C GLU A 309 -10.42 36.53 -7.42
N PRO A 310 -9.32 36.35 -6.68
CA PRO A 310 -8.21 35.47 -7.09
C PRO A 310 -8.64 34.01 -7.29
N ASP A 311 -9.77 33.60 -6.72
CA ASP A 311 -10.26 32.22 -6.74
C ASP A 311 -10.73 31.73 -8.13
N SER A 312 -11.01 32.64 -9.07
CA SER A 312 -11.48 32.26 -10.41
C SER A 312 -10.44 31.48 -11.22
N TYR A 313 -9.13 31.72 -11.00
CA TYR A 313 -8.08 31.13 -11.83
C TYR A 313 -7.79 29.67 -11.49
N LEU A 314 -7.93 29.27 -10.22
CA LEU A 314 -7.69 27.89 -9.80
C LEU A 314 -8.70 26.92 -10.39
N SER A 315 -9.92 27.38 -10.68
CA SER A 315 -10.97 26.56 -11.29
C SER A 315 -10.62 26.07 -12.70
N GLU A 316 -9.80 26.82 -13.44
CA GLU A 316 -9.32 26.40 -14.77
C GLU A 316 -8.36 25.21 -14.66
N TYR A 317 -7.49 25.24 -13.64
CA TYR A 317 -6.54 24.19 -13.35
C TYR A 317 -7.17 22.92 -12.77
N ALA A 318 -8.40 22.99 -12.24
CA ALA A 318 -9.10 21.82 -11.70
C ALA A 318 -9.27 20.68 -12.72
N ARG A 319 -9.30 20.98 -14.03
CA ARG A 319 -9.37 19.97 -15.11
C ARG A 319 -8.06 19.20 -15.31
N HIS A 320 -6.98 19.65 -14.69
CA HIS A 320 -5.65 19.06 -14.80
C HIS A 320 -5.25 18.24 -13.57
N VAL A 321 -6.13 18.12 -12.56
CA VAL A 321 -5.88 17.26 -11.41
C VAL A 321 -5.97 15.79 -11.85
N PRO A 322 -4.93 14.97 -11.63
CA PRO A 322 -4.97 13.54 -11.95
C PRO A 322 -6.13 12.81 -11.28
N VAL A 323 -6.74 11.86 -11.99
CA VAL A 323 -7.93 11.13 -11.52
C VAL A 323 -7.68 10.42 -10.18
N GLY A 324 -6.54 9.76 -10.01
CA GLY A 324 -6.19 9.10 -8.74
C GLY A 324 -5.97 10.06 -7.56
N ILE A 325 -5.61 11.32 -7.82
CA ILE A 325 -5.54 12.37 -6.78
C ILE A 325 -6.95 12.82 -6.40
N LEU A 326 -7.85 13.00 -7.38
CA LEU A 326 -9.25 13.34 -7.12
C LEU A 326 -9.96 12.23 -6.33
N ALA A 327 -9.70 10.96 -6.66
CA ALA A 327 -10.28 9.81 -5.97
C ALA A 327 -9.90 9.82 -4.47
N ARG A 328 -8.60 9.96 -4.18
CA ARG A 328 -8.07 10.07 -2.81
C ARG A 328 -8.57 11.31 -2.06
N ALA A 329 -8.75 12.44 -2.75
CA ALA A 329 -9.32 13.66 -2.15
C ALA A 329 -10.74 13.41 -1.65
N HIS A 330 -11.61 12.85 -2.49
CA HIS A 330 -12.98 12.50 -2.10
C HIS A 330 -13.01 11.45 -0.98
N PHE A 331 -12.11 10.46 -0.99
CA PHE A 331 -12.02 9.51 0.12
C PHE A 331 -11.69 10.21 1.45
N ARG A 332 -10.72 11.13 1.47
CA ARG A 332 -10.37 11.91 2.67
C ARG A 332 -11.50 12.84 3.12
N MET A 333 -12.20 13.49 2.17
CA MET A 333 -13.42 14.27 2.45
C MET A 333 -14.50 13.41 3.12
N SER A 334 -14.70 12.18 2.63
CA SER A 334 -15.71 11.25 3.17
C SER A 334 -15.41 10.87 4.62
N LYS A 335 -14.15 10.57 4.95
CA LYS A 335 -13.71 10.29 6.32
C LYS A 335 -13.92 11.50 7.23
N ALA A 336 -13.49 12.68 6.79
CA ALA A 336 -13.64 13.91 7.58
C ALA A 336 -15.12 14.21 7.87
N ARG A 337 -16.00 14.15 6.85
CA ARG A 337 -17.45 14.39 6.99
C ARG A 337 -18.13 13.34 7.87
N TYR A 338 -17.69 12.09 7.83
CA TYR A 338 -18.17 11.03 8.73
C TYR A 338 -17.92 11.40 10.20
N HIS A 339 -16.70 11.82 10.54
CA HIS A 339 -16.36 12.25 11.90
C HIS A 339 -17.05 13.55 12.32
N LEU A 340 -17.36 14.43 11.36
CA LEU A 340 -18.17 15.64 11.59
C LEU A 340 -19.69 15.36 11.66
N SER A 341 -20.11 14.09 11.66
CA SER A 341 -21.52 13.66 11.68
C SER A 341 -22.35 14.13 10.48
N ASP A 342 -21.71 14.44 9.35
CA ASP A 342 -22.37 14.74 8.08
C ASP A 342 -22.41 13.49 7.18
N LEU A 343 -23.19 12.50 7.62
CA LEU A 343 -23.31 11.19 6.95
C LEU A 343 -23.78 11.29 5.48
N PRO A 344 -24.77 12.12 5.11
CA PRO A 344 -25.20 12.23 3.72
C PRO A 344 -24.08 12.67 2.78
N SER A 345 -23.33 13.70 3.17
CA SER A 345 -22.21 14.21 2.38
C SER A 345 -21.02 13.25 2.39
N ALA A 346 -20.73 12.61 3.52
CA ALA A 346 -19.71 11.56 3.61
C ALA A 346 -19.99 10.40 2.64
N LYS A 347 -21.24 9.95 2.57
CA LYS A 347 -21.66 8.89 1.64
C LYS A 347 -21.49 9.30 0.18
N GLU A 348 -21.81 10.55 -0.16
CA GLU A 348 -21.66 11.05 -1.52
C GLU A 348 -20.18 11.12 -1.93
N ASP A 349 -19.31 11.64 -1.06
CA ASP A 349 -17.86 11.66 -1.34
C ASP A 349 -17.27 10.26 -1.45
N ALA A 350 -17.66 9.32 -0.59
CA ALA A 350 -17.21 7.92 -0.69
C ALA A 350 -17.65 7.27 -2.00
N ARG A 351 -18.87 7.56 -2.47
CA ARG A 351 -19.39 7.11 -3.77
C ARG A 351 -18.57 7.66 -4.92
N VAL A 352 -18.21 8.94 -4.87
CA VAL A 352 -17.38 9.58 -5.90
C VAL A 352 -15.98 8.99 -5.91
N ALA A 353 -15.35 8.79 -4.75
CA ALA A 353 -14.05 8.13 -4.63
C ALA A 353 -14.06 6.73 -5.27
N ALA A 354 -15.06 5.90 -4.92
CA ALA A 354 -15.26 4.57 -5.50
C ALA A 354 -15.42 4.60 -7.03
N PHE A 355 -16.20 5.56 -7.54
CA PHE A 355 -16.41 5.72 -8.98
C PHE A 355 -15.13 6.13 -9.72
N LEU A 356 -14.23 6.87 -9.05
CA LEU A 356 -12.93 7.28 -9.58
C LEU A 356 -11.84 6.19 -9.41
N GLY A 357 -12.20 4.99 -8.94
CA GLY A 357 -11.30 3.84 -8.84
C GLY A 357 -10.57 3.70 -7.50
N ASP A 358 -10.93 4.45 -6.46
CA ASP A 358 -10.32 4.29 -5.12
C ASP A 358 -10.97 3.11 -4.37
N GLU A 359 -10.19 2.05 -4.16
CA GLU A 359 -10.66 0.82 -3.50
C GLU A 359 -11.13 1.06 -2.06
N LYS A 360 -10.38 1.87 -1.31
CA LYS A 360 -10.72 2.23 0.08
C LYS A 360 -12.00 3.06 0.12
N GLY A 361 -12.22 3.93 -0.86
CA GLY A 361 -13.47 4.64 -1.09
C GLY A 361 -14.65 3.70 -1.33
N ALA A 362 -14.48 2.66 -2.16
CA ALA A 362 -15.50 1.65 -2.43
C ALA A 362 -15.87 0.84 -1.17
N GLU A 363 -14.87 0.41 -0.40
CA GLU A 363 -15.08 -0.30 0.87
C GLU A 363 -15.84 0.57 1.87
N PHE A 364 -15.38 1.82 2.06
CA PHE A 364 -15.98 2.77 2.99
C PHE A 364 -17.41 3.13 2.60
N TYR A 365 -17.68 3.34 1.31
CA TYR A 365 -19.04 3.55 0.80
C TYR A 365 -19.96 2.36 1.11
N GLY A 366 -19.48 1.14 0.88
CA GLY A 366 -20.23 -0.08 1.22
C GLY A 366 -20.53 -0.18 2.72
N ARG A 367 -19.61 0.27 3.57
CA ARG A 367 -19.82 0.36 5.03
C ARG A 367 -20.93 1.35 5.38
N LEU A 368 -20.87 2.58 4.85
CA LEU A 368 -21.85 3.64 5.11
C LEU A 368 -23.28 3.24 4.71
N ILE A 369 -23.46 2.56 3.56
CA ILE A 369 -24.79 2.09 3.13
C ILE A 369 -25.38 1.08 4.12
N ARG A 370 -24.56 0.18 4.67
CA ARG A 370 -25.02 -0.82 5.65
C ARG A 370 -25.43 -0.18 6.98
N GLU A 371 -24.71 0.86 7.40
CA GLU A 371 -25.02 1.61 8.62
C GLU A 371 -26.35 2.40 8.48
N GLU A 372 -26.59 3.03 7.33
CA GLU A 372 -27.81 3.82 7.07
C GLU A 372 -29.06 2.93 6.88
N GLY A 373 -28.91 1.73 6.32
CA GLY A 373 -29.99 0.75 6.15
C GLY A 373 -30.40 0.02 7.43
N GLY A 374 -29.69 0.24 8.55
CA GLY A 374 -29.68 -0.63 9.74
C GLY A 374 -30.64 -0.26 10.87
N GLY A 375 -31.87 0.14 10.56
CA GLY A 375 -32.95 0.20 11.54
C GLY A 375 -33.45 -1.18 11.95
N GLY A 376 -32.76 -1.83 12.89
CA GLY A 376 -33.35 -2.87 13.76
C GLY A 376 -33.19 -4.34 13.34
N LEU A 377 -32.67 -5.10 14.31
CA LEU A 377 -32.85 -6.55 14.49
C LEU A 377 -32.14 -7.48 13.49
N GLY A 378 -30.88 -7.82 13.76
CA GLY A 378 -30.35 -9.08 13.24
C GLY A 378 -28.84 -9.27 13.24
N GLY A 379 -28.23 -9.41 14.42
CA GLY A 379 -27.07 -10.29 14.65
C GLY A 379 -25.76 -9.94 13.94
N GLY A 380 -24.88 -9.25 14.66
CA GLY A 380 -23.47 -9.09 14.28
C GLY A 380 -22.63 -8.50 15.41
N ASP A 381 -22.22 -9.35 16.34
CA ASP A 381 -21.00 -9.39 17.17
C ASP A 381 -20.21 -8.12 17.57
N SER A 382 -20.80 -6.93 17.62
CA SER A 382 -20.16 -5.76 18.24
C SER A 382 -21.14 -4.95 19.07
N ALA A 383 -21.28 -5.33 20.36
CA ALA A 383 -21.54 -4.44 21.51
C ALA A 383 -21.97 -5.28 22.74
N GLY A 384 -21.03 -5.48 23.66
CA GLY A 384 -21.28 -6.05 24.99
C GLY A 384 -22.11 -5.09 25.87
N GLY A 385 -23.04 -5.64 26.65
CA GLY A 385 -23.73 -4.89 27.70
C GLY A 385 -24.94 -5.61 28.30
N GLY A 386 -25.80 -6.23 27.48
CA GLY A 386 -27.05 -6.81 27.97
C GLY A 386 -26.98 -8.27 28.46
N ILE A 387 -26.06 -9.07 27.92
CA ILE A 387 -26.02 -10.52 28.14
C ILE A 387 -25.20 -10.90 29.40
N GLU A 388 -24.26 -10.06 29.81
CA GLU A 388 -23.45 -10.23 31.03
C GLU A 388 -24.31 -10.21 32.30
N LEU A 389 -25.29 -9.30 32.38
CA LEU A 389 -26.17 -9.18 33.56
C LEU A 389 -27.08 -10.41 33.70
N ALA A 390 -27.65 -10.90 32.59
CA ALA A 390 -28.46 -12.11 32.60
C ALA A 390 -27.64 -13.36 32.96
N LYS A 391 -26.39 -13.46 32.46
CA LYS A 391 -25.48 -14.57 32.79
C LYS A 391 -25.04 -14.54 34.25
N SER A 392 -24.73 -13.36 34.81
CA SER A 392 -24.26 -13.24 36.19
C SER A 392 -25.37 -13.55 37.21
N VAL A 393 -26.61 -13.10 36.94
CA VAL A 393 -27.79 -13.41 37.77
C VAL A 393 -28.16 -14.89 37.66
N LEU A 394 -28.15 -15.48 36.46
CA LEU A 394 -28.46 -16.90 36.26
C LEU A 394 -27.37 -17.81 36.87
N SER A 395 -26.10 -17.43 36.76
CA SER A 395 -24.95 -18.12 37.36
C SER A 395 -25.03 -18.12 38.89
N LYS A 396 -25.31 -16.97 39.51
CA LYS A 396 -25.50 -16.87 40.97
C LYS A 396 -26.73 -17.66 41.43
N ALA A 397 -27.83 -17.63 40.69
CA ALA A 397 -29.03 -18.42 40.99
C ALA A 397 -28.77 -19.94 40.89
N LEU A 398 -28.07 -20.39 39.85
CA LEU A 398 -27.70 -21.80 39.65
C LEU A 398 -26.70 -22.30 40.71
N LYS A 399 -25.70 -21.49 41.07
CA LYS A 399 -24.78 -21.78 42.19
C LYS A 399 -25.49 -21.81 43.54
N SER A 400 -26.55 -21.04 43.72
CA SER A 400 -27.38 -21.08 44.93
C SER A 400 -28.24 -22.36 44.96
N LEU A 401 -28.83 -22.76 43.82
CA LEU A 401 -29.61 -23.99 43.65
C LEU A 401 -28.80 -25.29 43.86
N SER A 402 -27.47 -25.24 43.78
CA SER A 402 -26.62 -26.40 44.10
C SER A 402 -26.53 -26.69 45.61
N LYS A 403 -26.87 -25.72 46.47
CA LYS A 403 -26.85 -25.88 47.93
C LYS A 403 -28.09 -26.65 48.43
N PRO A 404 -27.93 -27.74 49.21
CA PRO A 404 -29.07 -28.54 49.71
C PRO A 404 -30.09 -27.73 50.52
N SER A 405 -29.63 -26.76 51.32
CA SER A 405 -30.51 -25.87 52.11
C SER A 405 -31.40 -24.98 51.25
N THR A 406 -30.87 -24.50 50.12
CA THR A 406 -31.62 -23.67 49.16
C THR A 406 -32.63 -24.51 48.39
N ARG A 407 -32.27 -25.74 47.99
CA ARG A 407 -33.22 -26.70 47.38
C ARG A 407 -34.39 -27.01 48.31
N ARG A 408 -34.13 -27.24 49.61
CA ARG A 408 -35.18 -27.45 50.61
C ARG A 408 -36.10 -26.24 50.77
N SER A 409 -35.52 -25.04 50.81
CA SER A 409 -36.30 -23.80 50.90
C SER A 409 -37.20 -23.62 49.68
N ILE A 410 -36.65 -23.76 48.47
CA ILE A 410 -37.38 -23.61 47.21
C ILE A 410 -38.45 -24.70 47.07
N ALA A 411 -38.14 -25.97 47.35
CA ALA A 411 -39.11 -27.05 47.33
C ALA A 411 -40.24 -26.78 48.33
N GLY A 412 -39.93 -26.28 49.53
CA GLY A 412 -40.92 -25.89 50.53
C GLY A 412 -41.83 -24.74 50.08
N VAL A 413 -41.28 -23.73 49.39
CA VAL A 413 -42.06 -22.63 48.81
C VAL A 413 -42.94 -23.12 47.66
N CYS A 414 -42.40 -23.93 46.74
CA CYS A 414 -43.14 -24.48 45.60
C CYS A 414 -44.26 -25.45 46.04
N GLN A 415 -44.04 -26.25 47.09
CA GLN A 415 -45.05 -27.16 47.64
C GLN A 415 -46.19 -26.42 48.34
N ARG A 416 -45.93 -25.23 48.88
CA ARG A 416 -46.94 -24.35 49.48
C ARG A 416 -47.56 -23.37 48.49
N ALA A 417 -47.16 -23.39 47.21
CA ALA A 417 -47.67 -22.46 46.23
C ALA A 417 -49.16 -22.73 45.94
N GLU A 418 -49.98 -21.74 46.23
CA GLU A 418 -51.39 -21.68 45.82
C GLU A 418 -51.53 -20.74 44.61
N ALA A 419 -52.64 -20.86 43.88
CA ALA A 419 -52.88 -20.04 42.68
C ALA A 419 -52.79 -18.53 42.99
N GLY A 420 -53.25 -18.10 44.17
CA GLY A 420 -53.13 -16.71 44.62
C GLY A 420 -51.68 -16.24 44.78
N THR A 421 -50.78 -17.10 45.29
CA THR A 421 -49.35 -16.78 45.42
C THR A 421 -48.69 -16.66 44.05
N VAL A 422 -49.03 -17.55 43.11
CA VAL A 422 -48.49 -17.52 41.75
C VAL A 422 -48.93 -16.25 41.01
N MET A 423 -50.20 -15.85 41.15
CA MET A 423 -50.69 -14.59 40.58
C MET A 423 -50.01 -13.37 41.20
N GLY A 424 -49.81 -13.36 42.52
CA GLY A 424 -49.11 -12.27 43.20
C GLY A 424 -47.67 -12.09 42.71
N VAL A 425 -46.93 -13.20 42.55
CA VAL A 425 -45.55 -13.17 42.02
C VAL A 425 -45.52 -12.70 40.56
N ALA A 426 -46.46 -13.16 39.75
CA ALA A 426 -46.53 -12.77 38.35
C ALA A 426 -46.88 -11.29 38.15
N MET A 427 -47.78 -10.76 38.98
CA MET A 427 -48.14 -9.35 38.98
C MET A 427 -46.93 -8.47 39.37
N MET A 428 -46.12 -8.91 40.35
CA MET A 428 -44.86 -8.24 40.67
C MET A 428 -43.84 -8.28 39.53
N ALA A 429 -43.87 -9.32 38.69
CA ALA A 429 -43.04 -9.42 37.49
C ALA A 429 -43.61 -8.67 36.27
N GLY A 430 -44.70 -7.90 36.44
CA GLY A 430 -45.35 -7.17 35.34
C GLY A 430 -46.12 -8.05 34.37
N THR A 431 -46.46 -9.28 34.77
CA THR A 431 -47.16 -10.26 33.92
C THR A 431 -48.54 -10.57 34.47
N GLU A 432 -49.59 -10.32 33.68
CA GLU A 432 -50.95 -10.72 34.03
C GLU A 432 -51.18 -12.19 33.64
N ILE A 433 -51.47 -13.04 34.63
CA ILE A 433 -51.77 -14.45 34.40
C ILE A 433 -53.20 -14.75 34.85
N LYS A 434 -53.96 -15.48 34.04
CA LYS A 434 -55.32 -15.90 34.38
C LYS A 434 -55.31 -16.93 35.52
N GLN A 435 -56.36 -16.93 36.35
CA GLN A 435 -56.54 -17.87 37.46
C GLN A 435 -56.30 -19.34 37.06
N GLU A 436 -56.82 -19.77 35.90
CA GLU A 436 -56.65 -21.14 35.41
C GLU A 436 -55.18 -21.49 35.12
N GLN A 437 -54.42 -20.54 34.55
CA GLN A 437 -52.99 -20.70 34.30
C GLN A 437 -52.20 -20.72 35.62
N ALA A 438 -52.58 -19.88 36.59
CA ALA A 438 -51.99 -19.89 37.92
C ALA A 438 -52.24 -21.20 38.68
N GLU A 439 -53.42 -21.80 38.54
CA GLU A 439 -53.74 -23.12 39.09
C GLU A 439 -52.92 -24.24 38.45
N ARG A 440 -52.69 -24.18 37.13
CA ARG A 440 -51.81 -25.12 36.42
C ARG A 440 -50.36 -24.99 36.90
N ILE A 441 -49.85 -23.77 37.03
CA ILE A 441 -48.50 -23.51 37.53
C ILE A 441 -48.36 -23.96 38.99
N ALA A 442 -49.34 -23.67 39.85
CA ALA A 442 -49.35 -24.12 41.24
C ALA A 442 -49.36 -25.66 41.34
N ARG A 443 -50.10 -26.35 40.46
CA ARG A 443 -50.11 -27.81 40.39
C ARG A 443 -48.73 -28.38 40.00
N VAL A 444 -48.04 -27.73 39.07
CA VAL A 444 -46.68 -28.10 38.67
C VAL A 444 -45.68 -27.83 39.81
N ALA A 445 -45.79 -26.67 40.47
CA ALA A 445 -44.96 -26.29 41.60
C ALA A 445 -45.07 -27.27 42.78
N LYS A 446 -46.28 -27.78 43.07
CA LYS A 446 -46.49 -28.84 44.06
C LYS A 446 -45.77 -30.15 43.75
N GLY A 447 -45.48 -30.41 42.47
CA GLY A 447 -44.72 -31.58 42.03
C GLY A 447 -43.20 -31.42 42.11
N VAL A 448 -42.70 -30.27 42.57
CA VAL A 448 -41.26 -30.00 42.74
C VAL A 448 -40.82 -30.53 44.11
N THR A 449 -40.08 -31.63 44.10
CA THR A 449 -39.45 -32.22 45.29
C THR A 449 -37.95 -31.94 45.29
N GLU A 450 -37.31 -32.02 46.46
CA GLU A 450 -35.85 -31.87 46.59
C GLU A 450 -35.08 -32.82 45.66
N GLU A 451 -35.50 -34.10 45.59
CA GLU A 451 -34.92 -35.12 44.71
C GLU A 451 -35.07 -34.82 43.20
N ARG A 452 -36.13 -34.09 42.82
CA ARG A 452 -36.35 -33.69 41.42
C ARG A 452 -35.48 -32.48 41.07
N LEU A 453 -35.31 -31.54 41.99
CA LEU A 453 -34.39 -30.41 41.81
C LEU A 453 -32.94 -30.88 41.74
N GLU A 454 -32.54 -31.84 42.57
CA GLU A 454 -31.20 -32.43 42.53
C GLU A 454 -30.89 -33.09 41.18
N ARG A 455 -31.81 -33.93 40.68
CA ARG A 455 -31.67 -34.55 39.36
C ARG A 455 -31.62 -33.52 38.23
N ALA A 456 -32.43 -32.46 38.31
CA ALA A 456 -32.44 -31.38 37.31
C ALA A 456 -31.10 -30.60 37.28
N VAL A 457 -30.51 -30.31 38.45
CA VAL A 457 -29.21 -29.63 38.56
C VAL A 457 -28.06 -30.50 38.03
N VAL A 458 -28.08 -31.81 38.31
CA VAL A 458 -27.07 -32.74 37.77
C VAL A 458 -27.20 -32.86 36.25
N TRP A 459 -28.43 -32.89 35.73
CA TRP A 459 -28.67 -32.99 34.30
C TRP A 459 -28.29 -31.71 33.55
N SER A 460 -28.62 -30.52 34.08
CA SER A 460 -28.22 -29.25 33.48
C SER A 460 -26.70 -29.06 33.44
N GLY A 461 -25.97 -29.55 34.46
CA GLY A 461 -24.51 -29.58 34.46
C GLY A 461 -23.89 -30.52 33.40
N ARG A 462 -24.62 -31.55 32.95
CA ARG A 462 -24.18 -32.41 31.82
C ARG A 462 -24.45 -31.76 30.47
N VAL A 463 -25.63 -31.14 30.30
CA VAL A 463 -25.99 -30.40 29.07
C VAL A 463 -25.06 -29.21 28.84
N GLY A 464 -24.70 -28.46 29.88
CA GLY A 464 -23.76 -27.34 29.77
C GLY A 464 -22.36 -27.75 29.30
N ARG A 465 -21.88 -28.93 29.71
CA ARG A 465 -20.59 -29.48 29.24
C ARG A 465 -20.66 -29.92 27.78
N ALA A 466 -21.73 -30.58 27.37
CA ALA A 466 -21.94 -30.97 25.97
C ALA A 466 -22.03 -29.74 25.03
N ALA A 467 -22.73 -28.68 25.45
CA ALA A 467 -22.82 -27.42 24.70
C ALA A 467 -21.46 -26.72 24.56
N LYS A 468 -20.62 -26.72 25.61
CA LYS A 468 -19.24 -26.19 25.54
C LYS A 468 -18.37 -26.96 24.55
N ILE A 469 -18.48 -28.28 24.50
CA ILE A 469 -17.74 -29.12 23.55
C ILE A 469 -18.21 -28.86 22.11
N ALA A 470 -19.53 -28.84 21.87
CA ALA A 470 -20.09 -28.51 20.56
C ALA A 470 -19.67 -27.11 20.08
N GLY A 471 -19.61 -26.12 20.98
CA GLY A 471 -19.12 -24.78 20.66
C GLY A 471 -17.62 -24.71 20.37
N LYS A 472 -16.78 -25.58 20.94
CA LYS A 472 -15.36 -25.70 20.57
C LYS A 472 -15.22 -26.35 19.18
N VAL A 473 -15.92 -27.45 18.92
CA VAL A 473 -15.90 -28.15 17.62
C VAL A 473 -16.41 -27.24 16.49
N GLY A 474 -17.50 -26.50 16.72
CA GLY A 474 -18.02 -25.55 15.73
C GLY A 474 -17.03 -24.43 15.37
N ARG A 475 -16.23 -23.95 16.32
CA ARG A 475 -15.17 -22.96 16.06
C ARG A 475 -14.03 -23.55 15.23
N ILE A 476 -13.63 -24.80 15.48
CA ILE A 476 -12.60 -25.50 14.71
C ILE A 476 -13.08 -25.71 13.26
N VAL A 477 -14.31 -26.21 13.07
CA VAL A 477 -14.90 -26.40 11.73
C VAL A 477 -15.00 -25.09 10.96
N LYS A 478 -15.30 -23.98 11.64
CA LYS A 478 -15.34 -22.65 11.01
C LYS A 478 -13.93 -22.21 10.57
N LYS A 479 -12.89 -22.43 11.39
CA LYS A 479 -11.49 -22.13 11.02
C LYS A 479 -10.98 -22.98 9.86
N VAL A 480 -11.26 -24.28 9.85
CA VAL A 480 -10.82 -25.21 8.78
C VAL A 480 -11.48 -24.88 7.44
N LYS A 481 -12.76 -24.50 7.41
CA LYS A 481 -13.42 -24.08 6.17
C LYS A 481 -12.76 -22.86 5.53
N TRP A 482 -12.39 -21.87 6.34
CA TRP A 482 -11.65 -20.71 5.85
C TRP A 482 -10.25 -21.09 5.37
N GLY A 483 -9.55 -21.97 6.09
CA GLY A 483 -8.24 -22.48 5.65
C GLY A 483 -8.27 -23.17 4.29
N VAL A 484 -9.27 -24.04 4.03
CA VAL A 484 -9.42 -24.70 2.72
C VAL A 484 -9.76 -23.71 1.61
N ILE A 485 -10.58 -22.69 1.90
CA ILE A 485 -10.89 -21.62 0.93
C ILE A 485 -9.63 -20.82 0.61
N TRP A 486 -8.82 -20.47 1.62
CA TRP A 486 -7.55 -19.79 1.41
C TRP A 486 -6.57 -20.62 0.60
N ILE A 487 -6.41 -21.92 0.90
CA ILE A 487 -5.54 -22.81 0.12
C ILE A 487 -6.00 -22.90 -1.35
N LEU A 488 -7.31 -23.01 -1.60
CA LEU A 488 -7.83 -23.03 -2.96
C LEU A 488 -7.68 -21.68 -3.67
N LEU A 489 -7.83 -20.55 -2.96
CA LEU A 489 -7.58 -19.22 -3.53
C LEU A 489 -6.09 -19.01 -3.84
N PHE A 490 -5.18 -19.43 -2.97
CA PHE A 490 -3.74 -19.37 -3.23
C PHE A 490 -3.31 -20.30 -4.37
N ALA A 491 -3.91 -21.49 -4.50
CA ALA A 491 -3.61 -22.41 -5.59
C ALA A 491 -4.12 -21.93 -6.96
N VAL A 492 -5.21 -21.15 -7.00
CA VAL A 492 -5.73 -20.55 -8.25
C VAL A 492 -5.03 -19.22 -8.58
N SER A 493 -4.45 -18.53 -7.59
CA SER A 493 -3.70 -17.28 -7.81
C SER A 493 -2.23 -17.48 -8.19
N ALA A 494 -1.75 -18.73 -8.31
CA ALA A 494 -0.35 -19.04 -8.64
C ALA A 494 -0.04 -19.06 -10.15
N GLU A 495 -0.94 -18.55 -11.00
CA GLU A 495 -0.56 -18.18 -12.36
C GLU A 495 0.32 -16.93 -12.29
N SER A 496 1.52 -17.01 -12.86
CA SER A 496 2.47 -15.91 -12.93
C SER A 496 1.81 -14.63 -13.44
N ALA A 497 2.15 -13.49 -12.83
CA ALA A 497 1.66 -12.18 -13.24
C ALA A 497 1.95 -11.94 -14.73
N CYS A 498 3.13 -12.35 -15.21
CA CYS A 498 3.50 -12.33 -16.62
C CYS A 498 2.58 -13.19 -17.48
N ALA A 499 2.32 -14.46 -17.13
CA ALA A 499 1.54 -15.35 -17.99
C ALA A 499 0.11 -14.87 -18.22
N ARG A 500 -0.55 -14.35 -17.18
CA ARG A 500 -1.91 -13.78 -17.30
C ARG A 500 -1.96 -12.55 -18.18
N VAL A 501 -0.92 -11.73 -18.11
CA VAL A 501 -0.79 -10.50 -18.90
C VAL A 501 -0.52 -10.85 -20.37
N MET A 502 0.26 -11.90 -20.65
CA MET A 502 0.66 -12.23 -22.02
C MET A 502 -0.46 -12.76 -22.92
N GLU A 503 -1.38 -13.58 -22.40
CA GLU A 503 -2.39 -14.24 -23.23
C GLU A 503 -3.29 -13.22 -23.97
N ASP A 504 -3.60 -12.10 -23.31
CA ASP A 504 -4.46 -11.05 -23.86
C ASP A 504 -3.70 -10.00 -24.68
N MET A 505 -2.37 -9.92 -24.54
CA MET A 505 -1.57 -8.87 -25.17
C MET A 505 -1.00 -9.25 -26.53
N VAL A 506 -0.70 -10.52 -26.79
CA VAL A 506 -0.15 -10.94 -28.08
C VAL A 506 -1.24 -10.86 -29.17
N ASP A 507 -1.01 -10.12 -30.24
CA ASP A 507 -1.93 -9.96 -31.38
C ASP A 507 -2.27 -11.33 -31.98
N ASP A 508 -3.53 -11.52 -32.37
CA ASP A 508 -4.02 -12.76 -32.97
C ASP A 508 -3.21 -13.17 -34.21
N PHE A 509 -2.70 -12.20 -34.97
CA PHE A 509 -1.83 -12.46 -36.11
C PHE A 509 -0.53 -13.17 -35.70
N VAL A 510 0.11 -12.73 -34.61
CA VAL A 510 1.33 -13.37 -34.09
C VAL A 510 1.01 -14.79 -33.62
N LYS A 511 -0.08 -14.96 -32.86
CA LYS A 511 -0.54 -16.28 -32.39
C LYS A 511 -0.72 -17.28 -33.55
N ASP A 512 -1.32 -16.83 -34.65
CA ASP A 512 -1.71 -17.69 -35.76
C ASP A 512 -0.65 -17.84 -36.87
N ASN A 513 0.23 -16.84 -37.05
CA ASN A 513 1.05 -16.71 -38.26
C ASN A 513 2.53 -16.37 -37.99
N PHE A 514 2.98 -16.38 -36.74
CA PHE A 514 4.38 -16.10 -36.43
C PHE A 514 5.32 -17.10 -37.10
N ASP A 515 6.33 -16.57 -37.80
CA ASP A 515 7.45 -17.33 -38.36
C ASP A 515 8.74 -16.63 -37.95
N VAL A 516 9.50 -17.27 -37.04
CA VAL A 516 10.76 -16.76 -36.51
C VAL A 516 11.75 -16.39 -37.61
N LYS A 517 11.71 -17.07 -38.77
CA LYS A 517 12.59 -16.77 -39.89
C LYS A 517 12.37 -15.37 -40.46
N LEU A 518 11.16 -14.84 -40.37
CA LEU A 518 10.82 -13.51 -40.87
C LEU A 518 11.40 -12.38 -40.00
N MET A 519 11.94 -12.71 -38.81
CA MET A 519 12.70 -11.80 -37.96
C MET A 519 14.16 -11.62 -38.43
N GLU A 520 14.66 -12.37 -39.41
CA GLU A 520 16.06 -12.27 -39.83
C GLU A 520 16.38 -10.89 -40.45
N GLY A 521 17.43 -10.24 -39.97
CA GLY A 521 17.98 -9.01 -40.55
C GLY A 521 18.28 -7.91 -39.53
N THR A 522 18.37 -6.67 -40.03
CA THR A 522 18.75 -5.51 -39.20
C THR A 522 17.53 -4.71 -38.78
N TYR A 523 17.47 -4.39 -37.49
CA TYR A 523 16.46 -3.55 -36.85
C TYR A 523 17.12 -2.42 -36.05
N PHE A 524 16.48 -1.26 -36.02
CA PHE A 524 16.82 -0.11 -35.19
C PHE A 524 15.80 -0.05 -34.05
N GLU A 525 16.28 0.10 -32.82
CA GLU A 525 15.39 0.26 -31.67
C GLU A 525 14.94 1.73 -31.61
N LEU A 526 13.73 2.01 -32.08
CA LEU A 526 13.23 3.38 -32.20
C LEU A 526 12.79 3.95 -30.86
N ALA A 527 12.33 3.08 -29.95
CA ALA A 527 12.00 3.46 -28.60
C ALA A 527 12.03 2.25 -27.66
N TYR A 528 12.22 2.50 -26.36
CA TYR A 528 12.24 1.43 -25.36
C TYR A 528 11.83 1.90 -23.96
N HIS A 529 11.24 1.01 -23.17
CA HIS A 529 11.08 1.11 -21.73
C HIS A 529 11.82 -0.07 -21.11
N ASP A 530 13.10 0.10 -20.84
CA ASP A 530 13.97 -0.95 -20.31
C ASP A 530 14.94 -0.28 -19.35
N TYR A 531 14.93 -0.70 -18.08
CA TYR A 531 15.81 -0.10 -17.06
C TYR A 531 17.21 -0.70 -17.07
N THR A 532 17.39 -1.86 -17.68
CA THR A 532 18.69 -2.55 -17.76
C THR A 532 19.61 -1.84 -18.76
N GLN A 533 19.03 -1.14 -19.74
CA GLN A 533 19.78 -0.34 -20.70
C GLN A 533 20.25 0.99 -20.09
N PRO A 534 21.49 1.44 -20.40
CA PRO A 534 22.05 2.70 -19.89
C PRO A 534 21.31 3.94 -20.43
N ARG A 535 20.27 4.35 -19.69
CA ARG A 535 19.42 5.51 -20.03
C ARG A 535 20.23 6.82 -20.06
N ASN A 536 19.89 7.71 -21.00
CA ASN A 536 20.52 9.02 -21.26
C ASN A 536 22.01 9.05 -21.63
N LEU A 537 22.72 7.95 -21.44
CA LEU A 537 24.14 7.86 -21.76
C LEU A 537 24.39 7.29 -23.14
N CYS A 538 23.48 6.47 -23.67
CA CYS A 538 23.68 5.78 -24.93
C CYS A 538 22.52 6.02 -25.88
N GLY A 539 22.81 5.84 -27.17
CA GLY A 539 21.89 5.96 -28.29
C GLY A 539 22.36 5.10 -29.45
N CYS A 540 21.73 5.25 -30.63
CA CYS A 540 22.08 4.50 -31.83
C CYS A 540 21.95 2.98 -31.66
N GLU A 541 20.95 2.56 -30.90
CA GLU A 541 20.64 1.17 -30.63
C GLU A 541 20.23 0.45 -31.94
N ARG A 542 20.87 -0.68 -32.24
CA ARG A 542 20.61 -1.52 -33.42
C ARG A 542 20.80 -2.98 -33.09
N SER A 543 19.84 -3.79 -33.49
CA SER A 543 19.85 -5.24 -33.41
C SER A 543 20.09 -5.85 -34.80
N VAL A 544 21.01 -6.81 -34.90
CA VAL A 544 21.19 -7.63 -36.11
C VAL A 544 20.86 -9.06 -35.73
N LYS A 545 19.69 -9.53 -36.14
CA LYS A 545 19.14 -10.84 -35.79
C LYS A 545 19.49 -11.85 -36.88
N VAL A 546 20.25 -12.88 -36.52
CA VAL A 546 20.58 -14.03 -37.38
C VAL A 546 19.81 -15.24 -36.87
N VAL A 547 18.95 -15.81 -37.72
CA VAL A 547 18.05 -16.90 -37.33
C VAL A 547 18.61 -18.23 -37.82
N HIS A 548 18.89 -19.14 -36.88
CA HIS A 548 19.35 -20.50 -37.14
C HIS A 548 18.15 -21.46 -37.07
N THR A 549 17.64 -21.81 -38.25
CA THR A 549 16.48 -22.73 -38.39
C THR A 549 16.87 -24.20 -38.38
N ASP A 550 18.17 -24.50 -38.34
CA ASP A 550 18.74 -25.84 -38.24
C ASP A 550 18.87 -26.35 -36.80
N THR A 551 18.61 -25.50 -35.81
CA THR A 551 18.50 -25.89 -34.40
C THR A 551 17.05 -26.26 -34.03
N GLU A 552 16.88 -27.12 -33.02
CA GLU A 552 15.56 -27.50 -32.50
C GLU A 552 15.55 -27.25 -30.97
N PRO A 553 14.86 -26.18 -30.50
CA PRO A 553 14.09 -25.21 -31.29
C PRO A 553 15.00 -24.23 -32.10
N PRO A 554 14.44 -23.48 -33.08
CA PRO A 554 15.18 -22.43 -33.78
C PRO A 554 15.78 -21.42 -32.82
N SER A 555 17.03 -21.01 -33.06
CA SER A 555 17.72 -20.01 -32.23
C SER A 555 17.96 -18.72 -33.00
N ILE A 556 18.02 -17.60 -32.28
CA ILE A 556 18.34 -16.29 -32.81
C ILE A 556 19.61 -15.80 -32.11
N ASP A 557 20.65 -15.58 -32.89
CA ASP A 557 21.81 -14.80 -32.45
C ASP A 557 21.51 -13.32 -32.77
N ASP A 558 21.27 -12.54 -31.72
CA ASP A 558 20.99 -11.11 -31.82
C ASP A 558 22.22 -10.31 -31.42
N LEU A 559 22.84 -9.70 -32.42
CA LEU A 559 23.97 -8.82 -32.22
C LEU A 559 23.49 -7.38 -31.95
N PHE A 560 23.26 -7.09 -30.68
CA PHE A 560 22.82 -5.79 -30.20
C PHE A 560 24.00 -4.82 -30.11
N THR A 561 23.84 -3.63 -30.68
CA THR A 561 24.87 -2.59 -30.73
C THR A 561 24.30 -1.27 -30.23
N LEU A 562 25.06 -0.56 -29.40
CA LEU A 562 24.67 0.74 -28.86
C LEU A 562 25.91 1.65 -28.73
N LYS A 563 25.72 2.96 -28.87
CA LYS A 563 26.79 3.96 -28.87
C LYS A 563 26.68 4.85 -27.64
N CYS A 564 27.68 4.80 -26.76
CA CYS A 564 27.73 5.60 -25.54
C CYS A 564 28.83 6.68 -25.64
N PRO A 565 28.53 7.99 -25.62
CA PRO A 565 29.54 9.04 -25.70
C PRO A 565 30.51 9.08 -24.51
N ALA A 566 30.06 8.66 -23.32
CA ALA A 566 30.88 8.67 -22.09
C ALA A 566 31.57 7.34 -21.79
N GLY A 567 31.20 6.25 -22.48
CA GLY A 567 31.78 4.92 -22.32
C GLY A 567 32.84 4.63 -23.40
N ALA A 568 33.89 3.89 -23.05
CA ALA A 568 34.91 3.36 -23.97
C ALA A 568 35.49 4.34 -25.02
N ASN A 569 35.55 5.65 -24.72
CA ASN A 569 35.99 6.71 -25.64
C ASN A 569 35.12 6.84 -26.91
N GLY A 570 33.80 6.61 -26.80
CA GLY A 570 32.86 6.72 -27.92
C GLY A 570 32.90 5.53 -28.89
N LYS A 571 33.48 4.40 -28.46
CA LYS A 571 33.41 3.12 -29.18
C LYS A 571 32.00 2.52 -29.08
N ASP A 572 31.61 1.81 -30.12
CA ASP A 572 30.37 1.03 -30.13
C ASP A 572 30.49 -0.11 -29.11
N GLN A 573 29.46 -0.27 -28.29
CA GLN A 573 29.29 -1.41 -27.41
C GLN A 573 28.49 -2.47 -28.15
N ILE A 574 29.02 -3.68 -28.20
CA ILE A 574 28.39 -4.81 -28.88
C ILE A 574 28.11 -5.88 -27.84
N THR A 575 26.85 -6.28 -27.75
CA THR A 575 26.37 -7.33 -26.86
C THR A 575 25.80 -8.43 -27.74
N HIS A 576 26.26 -9.67 -27.51
CA HIS A 576 25.71 -10.83 -28.20
C HIS A 576 24.62 -11.44 -27.32
N LEU A 577 23.37 -11.23 -27.73
CA LEU A 577 22.19 -11.79 -27.07
C LEU A 577 21.79 -13.06 -27.81
N LYS A 578 21.33 -14.07 -27.07
CA LYS A 578 20.87 -15.34 -27.62
C LYS A 578 19.46 -15.62 -27.16
N PHE A 579 18.61 -15.96 -28.12
CA PHE A 579 17.23 -16.31 -27.89
C PHE A 579 16.92 -17.66 -28.51
N ASN A 580 16.10 -18.46 -27.85
CA ASN A 580 15.53 -19.66 -28.43
C ASN A 580 14.05 -19.41 -28.68
N ALA A 581 13.57 -19.69 -29.89
CA ALA A 581 12.14 -19.75 -30.13
C ALA A 581 11.52 -20.88 -29.31
N THR A 582 10.27 -20.73 -28.93
CA THR A 582 9.52 -21.76 -28.21
C THR A 582 8.41 -22.33 -29.10
N ASP A 583 7.71 -23.35 -28.60
CA ASP A 583 6.50 -23.87 -29.25
C ASP A 583 5.32 -22.88 -29.17
N GLU A 584 5.42 -21.87 -28.31
CA GLU A 584 4.43 -20.79 -28.17
C GLU A 584 4.72 -19.68 -29.20
N PRO A 585 3.82 -19.44 -30.18
CA PRO A 585 4.06 -18.47 -31.23
C PRO A 585 4.31 -17.06 -30.68
N GLY A 586 5.42 -16.45 -31.10
CA GLY A 586 5.83 -15.12 -30.66
C GLY A 586 6.64 -15.11 -29.36
N ARG A 587 6.78 -16.22 -28.64
CA ARG A 587 7.61 -16.28 -27.44
C ARG A 587 9.04 -16.73 -27.75
N LEU A 588 9.99 -15.95 -27.25
CA LEU A 588 11.42 -16.16 -27.32
C LEU A 588 12.00 -16.26 -25.90
N ASP A 589 12.75 -17.31 -25.62
CA ASP A 589 13.44 -17.48 -24.34
C ASP A 589 14.89 -16.97 -24.48
N GLY A 590 15.15 -15.77 -23.98
CA GLY A 590 16.47 -15.12 -23.99
C GLY A 590 17.36 -15.58 -22.83
N LEU A 591 18.66 -15.73 -23.07
CA LEU A 591 19.62 -16.02 -21.99
C LEU A 591 20.01 -14.74 -21.24
N CYS A 592 19.69 -14.67 -19.95
CA CYS A 592 19.93 -13.51 -19.10
C CYS A 592 20.51 -13.90 -17.73
N SER A 593 21.74 -14.43 -17.74
CA SER A 593 22.46 -14.84 -16.53
C SER A 593 22.57 -13.77 -15.44
N PHE A 594 22.38 -12.49 -15.78
CA PHE A 594 22.32 -11.40 -14.80
C PHE A 594 21.13 -11.52 -13.82
N PHE A 595 20.00 -12.04 -14.26
CA PHE A 595 18.80 -12.19 -13.42
C PHE A 595 18.74 -13.51 -12.65
N GLU A 596 19.54 -14.51 -13.03
CA GLU A 596 19.56 -15.85 -12.44
C GLU A 596 19.55 -15.87 -10.89
N PRO A 597 20.34 -15.02 -10.18
CA PRO A 597 20.31 -15.01 -8.71
C PRO A 597 18.97 -14.61 -8.10
N LEU A 598 18.15 -13.84 -8.84
CA LEU A 598 16.89 -13.25 -8.37
C LEU A 598 15.65 -14.00 -8.88
N SER A 599 15.63 -14.36 -10.16
CA SER A 599 14.55 -15.13 -10.79
C SER A 599 14.64 -16.62 -10.45
N GLY A 600 15.84 -17.14 -10.20
CA GLY A 600 16.09 -18.57 -10.07
C GLY A 600 16.20 -19.32 -11.40
N ASN A 601 16.19 -18.59 -12.52
CA ASN A 601 16.33 -19.13 -13.86
C ASN A 601 17.19 -18.17 -14.71
N ASP A 602 18.02 -18.70 -15.60
CA ASP A 602 18.84 -17.92 -16.52
C ASP A 602 18.07 -17.49 -17.80
N VAL A 603 16.76 -17.72 -17.83
CA VAL A 603 15.87 -17.37 -18.94
C VAL A 603 15.09 -16.09 -18.66
N CYS A 604 15.08 -15.18 -19.63
CA CYS A 604 14.23 -14.01 -19.70
C CYS A 604 13.25 -14.19 -20.86
N PRO A 605 11.98 -14.51 -20.55
CA PRO A 605 10.94 -14.58 -21.57
C PRO A 605 10.77 -13.22 -22.25
N ASP A 606 10.78 -13.24 -23.57
CA ASP A 606 10.58 -12.12 -24.46
C ASP A 606 9.46 -12.46 -25.44
N TYR A 607 8.47 -11.60 -25.55
CA TYR A 607 7.24 -11.87 -26.28
C TYR A 607 7.06 -10.84 -27.39
N LEU A 608 6.82 -11.32 -28.59
CA LEU A 608 6.42 -10.51 -29.73
C LEU A 608 4.93 -10.20 -29.58
N ILE A 609 4.64 -9.00 -29.10
CA ILE A 609 3.26 -8.52 -28.88
C ILE A 609 2.57 -8.31 -30.22
N ASP A 610 3.23 -7.63 -31.15
CA ASP A 610 2.73 -7.39 -32.50
C ASP A 610 3.90 -7.23 -33.47
N VAL A 611 3.63 -7.37 -34.75
CA VAL A 611 4.62 -7.23 -35.82
C VAL A 611 4.05 -6.42 -36.97
N GLY A 612 4.94 -5.68 -37.64
CA GLY A 612 4.58 -5.02 -38.87
C GLY A 612 4.39 -6.03 -40.01
N THR A 613 3.67 -5.64 -41.06
CA THR A 613 3.30 -6.45 -42.24
C THR A 613 2.53 -7.74 -41.93
N ARG A 614 1.24 -7.72 -42.31
CA ARG A 614 0.33 -8.88 -42.24
C ARG A 614 0.32 -9.72 -43.53
N THR A 615 1.31 -9.53 -44.40
CA THR A 615 1.49 -10.30 -45.64
C THR A 615 2.33 -11.54 -45.35
N GLN A 616 1.75 -12.71 -45.50
CA GLN A 616 2.41 -13.98 -45.20
C GLN A 616 3.70 -14.17 -46.03
N GLY A 617 4.81 -14.46 -45.35
CA GLY A 617 6.11 -14.78 -45.96
C GLY A 617 6.99 -13.57 -46.29
N GLU A 618 6.55 -12.34 -46.00
CA GLU A 618 7.40 -11.15 -46.09
C GLU A 618 8.09 -10.88 -44.75
N PRO A 619 9.34 -10.39 -44.73
CA PRO A 619 10.01 -10.03 -43.49
C PRO A 619 9.24 -8.96 -42.72
N TYR A 620 9.22 -9.06 -41.39
CA TYR A 620 8.52 -8.08 -40.55
C TYR A 620 9.24 -6.72 -40.61
N PRO A 621 8.61 -5.61 -41.04
CA PRO A 621 9.20 -4.27 -41.06
C PRO A 621 9.44 -3.71 -39.68
N TRP A 622 8.67 -4.13 -38.67
CA TRP A 622 8.88 -3.76 -37.27
C TRP A 622 8.42 -4.88 -36.33
N LEU A 623 8.90 -4.85 -35.09
CA LEU A 623 8.64 -5.81 -34.02
C LEU A 623 8.35 -5.01 -32.74
N LEU A 624 7.25 -5.33 -32.07
CA LEU A 624 6.94 -4.83 -30.72
C LEU A 624 7.22 -5.95 -29.73
N GLU A 625 8.31 -5.84 -28.99
CA GLU A 625 8.79 -6.85 -28.04
C GLU A 625 8.44 -6.43 -26.61
N PHE A 626 8.05 -7.40 -25.77
CA PHE A 626 7.76 -7.23 -24.35
C PHE A 626 8.45 -8.30 -23.52
N GLN A 627 9.35 -7.89 -22.65
CA GLN A 627 10.07 -8.78 -21.74
C GLN A 627 9.41 -8.74 -20.37
N CYS A 628 9.20 -9.91 -19.76
CA CYS A 628 8.57 -10.01 -18.45
C CYS A 628 9.29 -11.08 -17.63
N VAL A 629 10.00 -10.65 -16.58
CA VAL A 629 10.78 -11.52 -15.71
C VAL A 629 10.22 -11.42 -14.30
N GLU A 630 10.04 -12.56 -13.66
CA GLU A 630 9.54 -12.66 -12.30
C GLU A 630 10.61 -13.15 -11.33
N ARG A 631 10.42 -12.83 -10.06
CA ARG A 631 11.12 -13.44 -8.94
C ARG A 631 10.57 -14.85 -8.67
N LYS A 632 11.30 -15.63 -7.88
CA LYS A 632 10.86 -16.98 -7.43
C LYS A 632 9.49 -17.01 -6.73
N ASN A 633 9.06 -15.89 -6.14
CA ASN A 633 7.77 -15.77 -5.45
C ASN A 633 6.63 -15.29 -6.37
N GLY A 634 6.90 -15.09 -7.67
CA GLY A 634 5.92 -14.64 -8.66
C GLY A 634 5.81 -13.11 -8.81
N ASP A 635 6.56 -12.34 -8.01
CA ASP A 635 6.57 -10.88 -8.14
C ASP A 635 7.27 -10.45 -9.43
N LEU A 636 6.75 -9.41 -10.08
CA LEU A 636 7.40 -8.80 -11.24
C LEU A 636 8.79 -8.27 -10.85
N LEU A 637 9.83 -8.81 -11.47
CA LEU A 637 11.22 -8.38 -11.30
C LEU A 637 11.60 -7.32 -12.32
N PHE A 638 11.20 -7.53 -13.57
CA PHE A 638 11.52 -6.66 -14.69
C PHE A 638 10.42 -6.75 -15.75
N ALA A 639 10.04 -5.58 -16.28
CA ALA A 639 9.25 -5.45 -17.49
C ALA A 639 10.01 -4.56 -18.48
N GLY A 640 10.12 -5.01 -19.72
CA GLY A 640 10.75 -4.32 -20.82
C GLY A 640 9.78 -4.13 -21.98
N VAL A 641 9.73 -2.96 -22.60
CA VAL A 641 9.05 -2.76 -23.90
C VAL A 641 10.10 -2.28 -24.89
N ASN A 642 10.25 -2.94 -26.03
CA ASN A 642 11.23 -2.58 -27.04
C ASN A 642 10.58 -2.48 -28.43
N MET A 643 10.83 -1.38 -29.13
CA MET A 643 10.25 -1.09 -30.44
C MET A 643 11.33 -1.14 -31.51
N TYR A 644 11.44 -2.27 -32.21
CA TYR A 644 12.40 -2.50 -33.28
C TYR A 644 11.79 -2.27 -34.67
N ALA A 645 12.47 -1.53 -35.55
CA ALA A 645 12.02 -1.30 -36.94
C ALA A 645 13.17 -1.40 -37.95
N ARG A 646 12.89 -1.85 -39.18
CA ARG A 646 13.88 -1.90 -40.27
C ARG A 646 14.18 -0.53 -40.87
N ASP A 647 13.28 0.43 -40.67
CA ASP A 647 13.50 1.85 -40.98
C ASP A 647 13.56 2.68 -39.69
N LYS A 648 13.76 3.99 -39.82
CA LYS A 648 13.90 4.94 -38.71
C LYS A 648 12.86 6.06 -38.78
N SER A 649 11.75 5.79 -39.45
CA SER A 649 10.73 6.80 -39.73
C SER A 649 9.89 7.08 -38.49
N GLU A 650 9.48 8.33 -38.33
CA GLU A 650 8.54 8.72 -37.26
C GLU A 650 7.17 8.08 -37.49
N GLU A 651 6.81 7.84 -38.75
CA GLU A 651 5.59 7.15 -39.14
C GLU A 651 5.54 5.71 -38.61
N THR A 652 6.62 4.94 -38.79
CA THR A 652 6.71 3.56 -38.26
C THR A 652 6.67 3.58 -36.73
N LEU A 653 7.42 4.48 -36.07
CA LEU A 653 7.35 4.60 -34.60
C LEU A 653 5.93 4.90 -34.12
N LYS A 654 5.21 5.79 -34.82
CA LYS A 654 3.82 6.11 -34.48
C LYS A 654 2.90 4.89 -34.62
N GLU A 655 3.06 4.10 -35.68
CA GLU A 655 2.31 2.85 -35.87
C GLU A 655 2.53 1.88 -34.71
N MET A 656 3.79 1.70 -34.28
CA MET A 656 4.15 0.83 -33.16
C MET A 656 3.56 1.31 -31.83
N MET A 657 3.56 2.62 -31.59
CA MET A 657 2.93 3.22 -30.40
C MET A 657 1.41 2.99 -30.40
N ASP A 658 0.76 3.20 -31.54
CA ASP A 658 -0.68 2.97 -31.68
C ASP A 658 -1.02 1.47 -31.46
N SER A 659 -0.17 0.54 -31.94
CA SER A 659 -0.29 -0.90 -31.67
C SER A 659 -0.07 -1.23 -30.20
N ALA A 660 0.98 -0.69 -29.57
CA ALA A 660 1.26 -0.94 -28.15
C ALA A 660 0.10 -0.48 -27.25
N VAL A 661 -0.50 0.70 -27.51
CA VAL A 661 -1.69 1.15 -26.79
C VAL A 661 -2.88 0.19 -27.01
N ALA A 662 -3.07 -0.31 -28.24
CA ALA A 662 -4.14 -1.25 -28.55
C ALA A 662 -4.00 -2.59 -27.79
N HIS A 663 -2.77 -2.97 -27.46
CA HIS A 663 -2.42 -4.17 -26.70
C HIS A 663 -2.17 -3.89 -25.19
N GLY A 664 -2.70 -2.79 -24.66
CA GLY A 664 -2.66 -2.53 -23.22
C GLY A 664 -1.32 -2.05 -22.66
N LEU A 665 -0.33 -1.75 -23.51
CA LEU A 665 0.97 -1.19 -23.10
C LEU A 665 0.95 0.34 -22.92
N GLY A 666 -0.23 0.97 -22.92
CA GLY A 666 -0.37 2.42 -22.81
C GLY A 666 0.30 3.02 -21.58
N ASP A 667 0.22 2.34 -20.43
CA ASP A 667 0.82 2.83 -19.18
C ASP A 667 2.36 2.90 -19.24
N PHE A 668 3.01 2.00 -20.00
CA PHE A 668 4.45 2.04 -20.24
C PHE A 668 4.86 3.18 -21.18
N ILE A 669 3.93 3.67 -22.00
CA ILE A 669 4.16 4.77 -22.95
C ILE A 669 3.90 6.11 -22.25
N ASP A 670 2.75 6.26 -21.61
CA ASP A 670 2.22 7.53 -21.10
C ASP A 670 2.90 8.00 -19.81
N GLY A 671 3.61 7.12 -19.11
CA GLY A 671 4.29 7.44 -17.85
C GLY A 671 5.34 8.54 -17.94
N GLY A 672 5.81 8.90 -19.15
CA GLY A 672 6.85 9.91 -19.39
C GLY A 672 8.20 9.55 -18.78
N PHE A 673 9.32 10.03 -19.33
CA PHE A 673 10.63 9.72 -18.73
C PHE A 673 10.72 10.25 -17.27
N PRO A 674 11.19 9.45 -16.28
CA PRO A 674 11.87 8.15 -16.38
C PRO A 674 10.97 6.90 -16.27
N SER A 675 9.68 7.07 -16.01
CA SER A 675 8.68 6.00 -15.85
C SER A 675 8.07 5.51 -17.17
N GLY A 676 8.35 6.17 -18.28
CA GLY A 676 7.78 5.89 -19.60
C GLY A 676 8.83 5.52 -20.65
N LEU A 677 8.41 5.51 -21.90
CA LEU A 677 9.22 5.12 -23.05
C LEU A 677 10.29 6.19 -23.40
N LYS A 678 11.53 5.76 -23.66
CA LYS A 678 12.59 6.59 -24.23
C LYS A 678 12.58 6.43 -25.75
N ILE A 679 12.47 7.55 -26.48
CA ILE A 679 12.62 7.58 -27.94
C ILE A 679 14.10 7.73 -28.30
N VAL A 680 14.57 6.95 -29.24
CA VAL A 680 15.96 6.95 -29.71
C VAL A 680 16.11 7.85 -30.93
N ASN A 681 17.09 8.76 -30.88
CA ASN A 681 17.42 9.62 -32.03
C ASN A 681 18.50 8.96 -32.90
N HIS A 682 18.13 8.55 -34.11
CA HIS A 682 19.05 7.89 -35.04
C HIS A 682 19.71 8.81 -36.09
N THR A 683 19.50 10.13 -36.03
CA THR A 683 19.86 11.08 -37.11
C THR A 683 21.36 11.12 -37.43
N GLU A 684 22.22 11.01 -36.41
CA GLU A 684 23.69 11.11 -36.55
C GLU A 684 24.41 9.78 -36.28
N CYS A 685 23.66 8.68 -36.34
CA CYS A 685 24.17 7.37 -35.99
C CYS A 685 24.94 6.73 -37.14
N THR A 686 26.15 6.30 -36.83
CA THR A 686 26.98 5.41 -37.65
C THR A 686 26.92 4.03 -37.04
N TYR A 687 26.71 2.99 -37.85
CA TYR A 687 26.63 1.64 -37.36
C TYR A 687 27.79 0.81 -37.92
N PRO A 688 28.40 -0.06 -37.10
CA PRO A 688 29.43 -0.97 -37.56
C PRO A 688 28.89 -1.94 -38.62
N ASP A 689 29.76 -2.35 -39.54
CA ASP A 689 29.42 -3.32 -40.60
C ASP A 689 29.01 -4.66 -39.96
N PRO A 690 27.82 -5.23 -40.27
CA PRO A 690 27.44 -6.55 -39.79
C PRO A 690 28.49 -7.64 -40.06
N ASP A 691 29.23 -7.53 -41.17
CA ASP A 691 30.26 -8.51 -41.52
C ASP A 691 31.54 -8.37 -40.67
N SER A 692 31.70 -7.26 -39.93
CA SER A 692 32.85 -7.06 -39.04
C SER A 692 32.79 -7.86 -37.75
N PHE A 693 31.72 -8.65 -37.55
CA PHE A 693 31.47 -9.44 -36.36
C PHE A 693 31.65 -10.95 -36.54
N ALA A 694 31.72 -11.40 -37.80
CA ALA A 694 32.07 -12.77 -38.17
C ALA A 694 33.60 -12.94 -38.18
#